data_AF-A0A1I8J5L5-F1
#
_entry.id   AF-A0A1I8J5L5-F1
#
_cell.length_a   1.000
_cell.length_b   1.000
_cell.length_c   1.000
_cell.angle_alpha   90.00
_cell.angle_beta   90.00
_cell.angle_gamma   90.00
#
_symmetry.space_group_name_H-M   'P 1'
#
loop_
_entity.id
_entity.type
_entity.pdbx_description
1 polymer ?
#
loop_
_entity_poly.entity_id
_entity_poly.type
_entity_poly.pdbx_seq_one_letter_code
_entity_poly.pdbx_strand_id
1 'polypeptide(L)'
;NSTLQASLSSTKNPSNLLNWQQIQQSVPRRADFEDPIGWLISCQDEEEQTALVSELQPYLAYSDVSLMCMQVLDAELRKLATSSNKLESINYRIRHANIERLLLAFNFPKRLTRQDRLLLQKTQPESDSRCHSFWSKQSEFYSQLQKKLMSISQLRKQYGKLWRRYLDCPLPVSNKSKQLCSLLVLLNDRVLGLLTNAMQLADFIMSAFESNNVEVGMAATPCVFHLVFNYSLDYGPLFDRLYQLVSLSGLMSPYRGRFYRQLDLILTATNISTARIAAFAKRLASLCLLAPCYCQPMLIGLVLNLLRRHKKCQYLVHRQAEDDEDVKEANEKLNGSGGSNEFSMSISLTEAEAASPGYSLWELRVLQRHWELSVGQMAKKINRALSVVEDFCDKQVVERDWDQVCEDLLPDCLKQAEALKESGYASDEEVDPAVDGDELLKQLDGWYFDPRVHRSLDAYHGTHALRERAKKIGQGVIVIRFEMPYNIWCGGCGRHVAMGVRYNAEKKKVGMYYSTPVYEFNMKCHLCDQRYLIRTDPANFDYVIVSGARRKEQRWDPTENGQIAPEDGETKRRLATDAMYKLEHGKSDEQRGEESAPRLAALAVDAGARGAADIQLNRLVRAGLRQERKRLAAQSASDAELLARHSLTGGSLELLPESSADEVGAQLLRMGGVAPVDAVRPTKRVASADANSEEEYKKSGCSAFKSARAAEPEELKRRTGQNRRMMGVVVGGTFRRNRSRDDASVTSWK
;
A
#
# COMPACT_ATOMS: atom_id res chain seq x y z
N ASN A 1 49.69 -24.75 20.96
CA ASN A 1 50.26 -23.71 20.08
C ASN A 1 51.48 -24.12 19.28
N SER A 2 52.37 -25.02 19.73
CA SER A 2 53.48 -25.52 18.90
C SER A 2 53.15 -26.80 18.10
N THR A 3 52.29 -27.68 18.60
CA THR A 3 51.91 -28.94 17.94
C THR A 3 50.91 -28.79 16.79
N LEU A 4 50.12 -27.72 16.76
CA LEU A 4 49.19 -27.41 15.65
C LEU A 4 49.88 -26.80 14.41
N GLN A 5 51.13 -26.34 14.53
CA GLN A 5 51.88 -25.81 13.38
C GLN A 5 52.55 -26.91 12.56
N ALA A 6 52.72 -28.11 13.11
CA ALA A 6 53.37 -29.24 12.43
C ALA A 6 52.44 -30.04 11.50
N SER A 7 51.11 -29.93 11.68
CA SER A 7 50.11 -30.56 10.79
C SER A 7 49.71 -29.67 9.60
N LEU A 8 49.99 -28.37 9.64
CA LEU A 8 49.67 -27.40 8.57
C LEU A 8 50.73 -27.32 7.45
N SER A 9 51.78 -28.14 7.50
CA SER A 9 52.88 -28.14 6.53
C SER A 9 52.73 -29.16 5.39
N SER A 10 51.63 -29.94 5.35
CA SER A 10 51.46 -31.08 4.44
C SER A 10 50.25 -31.01 3.48
N THR A 11 49.67 -29.82 3.25
CA THR A 11 48.81 -29.57 2.07
C THR A 11 48.86 -28.08 1.70
N LYS A 12 49.22 -27.80 0.44
CA LYS A 12 49.37 -26.49 -0.21
C LYS A 12 48.52 -25.34 0.39
N ASN A 13 49.15 -24.43 1.12
CA ASN A 13 48.54 -23.23 1.68
C ASN A 13 47.98 -22.31 0.55
N PRO A 14 46.66 -22.00 0.51
CA PRO A 14 46.04 -21.22 -0.57
C PRO A 14 46.42 -19.74 -0.56
N SER A 15 46.90 -19.22 0.57
CA SER A 15 47.45 -17.85 0.69
C SER A 15 48.72 -17.61 -0.15
N ASN A 16 49.43 -18.67 -0.59
CA ASN A 16 50.53 -18.57 -1.56
C ASN A 16 50.08 -18.73 -3.03
N LEU A 17 48.83 -19.09 -3.30
CA LEU A 17 48.31 -19.30 -4.67
C LEU A 17 47.77 -18.01 -5.31
N LEU A 18 47.39 -17.01 -4.51
CA LEU A 18 46.94 -15.71 -4.98
C LEU A 18 47.96 -14.63 -4.60
N ASN A 19 48.95 -14.42 -5.47
CA ASN A 19 49.85 -13.27 -5.36
C ASN A 19 49.13 -11.97 -5.78
N TRP A 20 48.18 -11.52 -4.95
CA TRP A 20 47.30 -10.38 -5.21
C TRP A 20 48.05 -9.10 -5.60
N GLN A 21 49.28 -8.92 -5.08
CA GLN A 21 50.15 -7.79 -5.41
C GLN A 21 50.66 -7.85 -6.87
N GLN A 22 50.97 -9.04 -7.38
CA GLN A 22 51.40 -9.25 -8.77
C GLN A 22 50.23 -9.11 -9.76
N ILE A 23 49.03 -9.54 -9.35
CA ILE A 23 47.78 -9.33 -10.11
C ILE A 23 47.41 -7.83 -10.14
N GLN A 24 47.64 -7.08 -9.06
CA GLN A 24 47.38 -5.64 -8.99
C GLN A 24 48.28 -4.83 -9.94
N GLN A 25 49.50 -5.31 -10.20
CA GLN A 25 50.50 -4.66 -11.08
C GLN A 25 50.33 -5.01 -12.57
N SER A 26 49.50 -6.00 -12.91
CA SER A 26 49.29 -6.49 -14.28
C SER A 26 47.83 -6.35 -14.73
N VAL A 27 47.54 -6.60 -16.01
CA VAL A 27 46.17 -6.74 -16.49
C VAL A 27 45.64 -8.12 -16.07
N PRO A 28 44.56 -8.22 -15.28
CA PRO A 28 44.03 -9.50 -14.81
C PRO A 28 43.56 -10.36 -15.99
N ARG A 29 44.11 -11.57 -16.15
CA ARG A 29 43.66 -12.53 -17.18
C ARG A 29 42.93 -13.68 -16.52
N ARG A 30 42.02 -14.31 -17.26
CA ARG A 30 41.22 -15.44 -16.79
C ARG A 30 42.08 -16.57 -16.19
N ALA A 31 43.19 -16.93 -16.83
CA ALA A 31 44.09 -17.99 -16.38
C ALA A 31 44.63 -17.76 -14.95
N ASP A 32 44.88 -16.50 -14.57
CA ASP A 32 45.42 -16.13 -13.26
C ASP A 32 44.40 -16.43 -12.11
N PHE A 33 43.13 -16.70 -12.46
CA PHE A 33 42.05 -17.06 -11.52
C PHE A 33 41.53 -18.50 -11.67
N GLU A 34 41.99 -19.28 -12.65
CA GLU A 34 41.47 -20.65 -12.87
C GLU A 34 41.91 -21.61 -11.76
N ASP A 35 43.19 -21.61 -11.38
CA ASP A 35 43.69 -22.51 -10.32
C ASP A 35 43.13 -22.18 -8.92
N PRO A 36 43.11 -20.91 -8.44
CA PRO A 36 42.58 -20.60 -7.11
C PRO A 36 41.07 -20.89 -6.98
N ILE A 37 40.28 -20.58 -8.00
CA ILE A 37 38.82 -20.82 -7.99
C ILE A 37 38.53 -22.32 -8.17
N GLY A 38 39.28 -23.03 -9.01
CA GLY A 38 39.17 -24.49 -9.17
C GLY A 38 39.49 -25.24 -7.88
N TRP A 39 40.44 -24.74 -7.08
CA TRP A 39 40.73 -25.23 -5.73
C TRP A 39 39.59 -24.92 -4.76
N LEU A 40 39.10 -23.68 -4.69
CA LEU A 40 37.97 -23.28 -3.82
C LEU A 40 36.69 -24.09 -4.09
N ILE A 41 36.45 -24.46 -5.34
CA ILE A 41 35.32 -25.31 -5.74
C ILE A 41 35.54 -26.77 -5.30
N SER A 42 36.79 -27.25 -5.26
CA SER A 42 37.14 -28.64 -4.91
C SER A 42 37.50 -28.87 -3.44
N CYS A 43 37.60 -27.80 -2.63
CA CYS A 43 37.88 -27.85 -1.18
C CYS A 43 36.81 -28.68 -0.45
N GLN A 44 37.23 -29.59 0.43
CA GLN A 44 36.33 -30.52 1.13
C GLN A 44 35.82 -29.95 2.46
N ASP A 45 36.63 -29.13 3.13
CA ASP A 45 36.34 -28.57 4.45
C ASP A 45 35.51 -27.29 4.34
N GLU A 46 34.26 -27.32 4.83
CA GLU A 46 33.33 -26.19 4.66
C GLU A 46 33.75 -24.94 5.46
N GLU A 47 34.43 -25.12 6.59
CA GLU A 47 34.94 -24.02 7.42
C GLU A 47 36.10 -23.28 6.73
N GLU A 48 37.07 -24.01 6.16
CA GLU A 48 38.16 -23.41 5.38
C GLU A 48 37.61 -22.71 4.12
N GLN A 49 36.66 -23.36 3.43
CA GLN A 49 36.05 -22.81 2.24
C GLN A 49 35.27 -21.52 2.52
N THR A 50 34.53 -21.45 3.64
CA THR A 50 33.79 -20.23 4.03
C THR A 50 34.70 -19.12 4.55
N ALA A 51 35.79 -19.44 5.26
CA ALA A 51 36.81 -18.48 5.65
C ALA A 51 37.47 -17.81 4.43
N LEU A 52 37.89 -18.60 3.44
CA LEU A 52 38.52 -18.10 2.22
C LEU A 52 37.54 -17.34 1.31
N VAL A 53 36.25 -17.70 1.31
CA VAL A 53 35.21 -16.88 0.65
C VAL A 53 35.02 -15.53 1.34
N SER A 54 35.13 -15.47 2.66
CA SER A 54 35.11 -14.21 3.43
C SER A 54 36.32 -13.32 3.09
N GLU A 55 37.53 -13.91 2.98
CA GLU A 55 38.74 -13.20 2.51
C GLU A 55 38.61 -12.71 1.06
N LEU A 56 37.94 -13.46 0.18
CA LEU A 56 37.71 -13.08 -1.21
C LEU A 56 36.65 -11.97 -1.36
N GLN A 57 35.66 -11.90 -0.46
CA GLN A 57 34.52 -10.99 -0.51
C GLN A 57 34.88 -9.50 -0.76
N PRO A 58 35.87 -8.87 -0.08
CA PRO A 58 36.26 -7.48 -0.37
C PRO A 58 36.81 -7.28 -1.79
N TYR A 59 37.45 -8.28 -2.38
CA TYR A 59 37.98 -8.20 -3.75
C TYR A 59 36.89 -8.35 -4.81
N LEU A 60 35.76 -9.00 -4.50
CA LEU A 60 34.62 -9.12 -5.42
C LEU A 60 33.90 -7.78 -5.69
N ALA A 61 34.21 -6.71 -4.96
CA ALA A 61 33.70 -5.36 -5.20
C ALA A 61 34.30 -4.69 -6.46
N TYR A 62 35.51 -5.10 -6.89
CA TYR A 62 36.20 -4.53 -8.06
C TYR A 62 35.75 -5.19 -9.36
N SER A 63 35.30 -4.40 -10.34
CA SER A 63 34.62 -4.91 -11.55
C SER A 63 35.45 -5.86 -12.43
N ASP A 64 36.77 -5.67 -12.45
CA ASP A 64 37.72 -6.51 -13.16
C ASP A 64 37.82 -7.89 -12.51
N VAL A 65 37.99 -7.93 -11.18
CA VAL A 65 38.02 -9.18 -10.40
C VAL A 65 36.66 -9.89 -10.50
N SER A 66 35.52 -9.21 -10.28
CA SER A 66 34.20 -9.86 -10.36
C SER A 66 33.97 -10.48 -11.73
N LEU A 67 34.38 -9.81 -12.81
CA LEU A 67 34.23 -10.31 -14.18
C LEU A 67 35.06 -11.56 -14.43
N MET A 68 36.33 -11.59 -14.00
CA MET A 68 37.19 -12.77 -14.20
C MET A 68 36.68 -13.96 -13.39
N CYS A 69 36.33 -13.75 -12.11
CA CYS A 69 35.73 -14.81 -11.28
C CYS A 69 34.45 -15.38 -11.90
N MET A 70 33.55 -14.53 -12.42
CA MET A 70 32.35 -14.98 -13.13
C MET A 70 32.67 -15.78 -14.40
N GLN A 71 33.73 -15.46 -15.15
CA GLN A 71 34.12 -16.22 -16.34
C GLN A 71 34.71 -17.60 -16.02
N VAL A 72 35.44 -17.73 -14.91
CA VAL A 72 35.96 -19.02 -14.44
C VAL A 72 34.83 -19.90 -13.91
N LEU A 73 33.95 -19.35 -13.07
CA LEU A 73 32.74 -20.06 -12.60
C LEU A 73 31.87 -20.53 -13.77
N ASP A 74 31.74 -19.73 -14.83
CA ASP A 74 30.99 -20.09 -16.04
C ASP A 74 31.64 -21.24 -16.85
N ALA A 75 32.94 -21.51 -16.66
CA ALA A 75 33.62 -22.67 -17.21
C ALA A 75 33.46 -23.91 -16.32
N GLU A 76 33.57 -23.76 -15.00
CA GLU A 76 33.38 -24.86 -14.04
C GLU A 76 31.94 -25.37 -14.01
N LEU A 77 30.94 -24.50 -14.10
CA LEU A 77 29.52 -24.89 -14.26
C LEU A 77 29.31 -25.72 -15.53
N ARG A 78 30.01 -25.42 -16.63
CA ARG A 78 29.92 -26.21 -17.87
C ARG A 78 30.54 -27.60 -17.69
N LYS A 79 31.67 -27.72 -16.97
CA LYS A 79 32.26 -29.02 -16.60
C LYS A 79 31.29 -29.83 -15.72
N LEU A 80 30.64 -29.18 -14.75
CA LEU A 80 29.66 -29.83 -13.86
C LEU A 80 28.42 -30.32 -14.61
N ALA A 81 27.85 -29.50 -15.50
CA ALA A 81 26.72 -29.89 -16.33
C ALA A 81 27.01 -31.16 -17.17
N THR A 82 28.22 -31.27 -17.72
CA THR A 82 28.66 -32.49 -18.45
C THR A 82 28.93 -33.70 -17.56
N SER A 83 29.05 -33.53 -16.24
CA SER A 83 29.35 -34.60 -15.26
C SER A 83 28.11 -35.24 -14.63
N SER A 84 26.91 -34.99 -15.17
CA SER A 84 25.61 -35.44 -14.67
C SER A 84 25.52 -36.94 -14.36
N ASN A 85 26.32 -37.79 -15.02
CA ASN A 85 26.39 -39.22 -14.75
C ASN A 85 26.99 -39.60 -13.37
N LYS A 86 27.43 -38.63 -12.55
CA LYS A 86 28.02 -38.85 -11.20
C LYS A 86 27.26 -38.11 -10.07
N LEU A 87 25.95 -37.92 -10.23
CA LEU A 87 25.05 -37.21 -9.31
C LEU A 87 25.09 -37.62 -7.82
N GLU A 88 25.47 -38.86 -7.53
CA GLU A 88 25.55 -39.37 -6.16
C GLU A 88 26.92 -39.11 -5.50
N SER A 89 27.94 -38.78 -6.29
CA SER A 89 29.31 -38.58 -5.81
C SER A 89 29.41 -37.45 -4.79
N ILE A 90 30.10 -37.71 -3.69
CA ILE A 90 30.41 -36.71 -2.65
C ILE A 90 31.09 -35.47 -3.27
N ASN A 91 32.00 -35.68 -4.22
CA ASN A 91 32.68 -34.61 -4.94
C ASN A 91 31.72 -33.74 -5.77
N TYR A 92 30.60 -34.28 -6.28
CA TYR A 92 29.60 -33.49 -6.99
C TYR A 92 28.83 -32.59 -6.01
N ARG A 93 28.44 -33.13 -4.85
CA ARG A 93 27.74 -32.40 -3.77
C ARG A 93 28.56 -31.22 -3.25
N ILE A 94 29.82 -31.47 -2.91
CA ILE A 94 30.76 -30.46 -2.40
C ILE A 94 30.94 -29.34 -3.43
N ARG A 95 31.25 -29.69 -4.69
CA ARG A 95 31.41 -28.70 -5.77
C ARG A 95 30.17 -27.85 -6.00
N HIS A 96 28.98 -28.47 -5.93
CA HIS A 96 27.70 -27.76 -6.08
C HIS A 96 27.47 -26.75 -4.95
N ALA A 97 27.65 -27.16 -3.68
CA ALA A 97 27.50 -26.28 -2.52
C ALA A 97 28.56 -25.17 -2.48
N ASN A 98 29.81 -25.49 -2.84
CA ASN A 98 30.91 -24.54 -2.89
C ASN A 98 30.68 -23.45 -3.94
N ILE A 99 30.12 -23.81 -5.11
CA ILE A 99 29.71 -22.84 -6.13
C ILE A 99 28.51 -22.02 -5.65
N GLU A 100 27.52 -22.58 -4.96
CA GLU A 100 26.42 -21.82 -4.37
C GLU A 100 26.94 -20.69 -3.46
N ARG A 101 27.85 -21.04 -2.54
CA ARG A 101 28.53 -20.09 -1.64
C ARG A 101 29.26 -18.98 -2.41
N LEU A 102 30.01 -19.34 -3.46
CA LEU A 102 30.70 -18.37 -4.33
C LEU A 102 29.72 -17.47 -5.11
N LEU A 103 28.60 -18.01 -5.62
CA LEU A 103 27.56 -17.23 -6.30
C LEU A 103 26.87 -16.22 -5.37
N LEU A 104 26.70 -16.59 -4.09
CA LEU A 104 26.12 -15.74 -3.05
C LEU A 104 27.09 -14.71 -2.46
N ALA A 105 28.40 -14.88 -2.69
CA ALA A 105 29.44 -13.93 -2.25
C ALA A 105 29.52 -12.67 -3.13
N PHE A 106 29.04 -12.73 -4.38
CA PHE A 106 28.98 -11.55 -5.25
C PHE A 106 27.94 -10.55 -4.74
N ASN A 107 28.42 -9.40 -4.25
CA ASN A 107 27.57 -8.30 -3.82
C ASN A 107 27.64 -7.15 -4.83
N PHE A 108 26.51 -6.88 -5.51
CA PHE A 108 26.34 -5.68 -6.33
C PHE A 108 25.41 -4.70 -5.59
N PRO A 109 25.53 -3.37 -5.78
CA PRO A 109 24.55 -2.43 -5.23
C PRO A 109 23.13 -2.84 -5.67
N LYS A 110 22.17 -2.85 -4.75
CA LYS A 110 20.79 -3.26 -5.06
C LYS A 110 20.16 -2.30 -6.07
N ARG A 111 19.35 -2.82 -7.00
CA ARG A 111 18.60 -1.94 -7.91
C ARG A 111 17.40 -1.36 -7.16
N LEU A 112 17.44 -0.06 -6.88
CA LEU A 112 16.34 0.70 -6.25
C LEU A 112 14.99 0.37 -6.90
N THR A 113 14.15 -0.33 -6.13
CA THR A 113 12.79 -0.75 -6.52
C THR A 113 11.88 0.46 -6.65
N ARG A 114 10.66 0.25 -7.15
CA ARG A 114 9.65 1.32 -7.23
C ARG A 114 9.26 1.86 -5.86
N GLN A 115 9.27 1.01 -4.82
CA GLN A 115 9.04 1.42 -3.43
C GLN A 115 10.22 2.19 -2.84
N ASP A 116 11.46 1.73 -3.06
CA ASP A 116 12.66 2.45 -2.58
C ASP A 116 12.71 3.87 -3.16
N ARG A 117 12.38 4.04 -4.45
CA ARG A 117 12.31 5.37 -5.11
C ARG A 117 11.24 6.30 -4.53
N LEU A 118 10.19 5.75 -3.92
CA LEU A 118 9.14 6.53 -3.24
C LEU A 118 9.56 6.91 -1.81
N LEU A 119 10.34 6.06 -1.14
CA LEU A 119 10.84 6.29 0.22
C LEU A 119 12.07 7.22 0.24
N LEU A 120 12.98 7.09 -0.74
CA LEU A 120 14.20 7.90 -0.88
C LEU A 120 13.96 9.36 -1.27
N GLN A 121 12.70 9.83 -1.33
CA GLN A 121 12.41 11.25 -1.47
C GLN A 121 12.69 12.05 -0.18
N LYS A 122 13.09 11.39 0.91
CA LYS A 122 13.39 12.01 2.23
C LYS A 122 14.78 11.71 2.82
N THR A 123 15.60 10.88 2.20
CA THR A 123 16.96 10.57 2.67
C THR A 123 17.96 10.69 1.53
N GLN A 124 19.11 11.30 1.80
CA GLN A 124 20.18 11.48 0.83
C GLN A 124 20.69 10.12 0.30
N PRO A 125 21.13 10.03 -0.96
CA PRO A 125 21.60 8.77 -1.56
C PRO A 125 23.02 8.39 -1.10
N GLU A 126 23.18 8.11 0.20
CA GLU A 126 24.45 7.64 0.78
C GLU A 126 24.73 6.15 0.44
N SER A 127 25.00 5.83 -0.83
CA SER A 127 25.81 4.64 -1.20
C SER A 127 26.15 4.48 -2.69
N ASP A 128 25.52 5.21 -3.62
CA ASP A 128 25.76 5.05 -5.07
C ASP A 128 27.22 5.38 -5.50
N SER A 129 28.00 6.04 -4.63
CA SER A 129 29.36 6.51 -4.89
C SER A 129 30.50 5.55 -4.51
N ARG A 130 30.23 4.37 -3.92
CA ARG A 130 31.28 3.43 -3.46
C ARG A 130 31.48 2.18 -4.32
N CYS A 131 30.69 2.01 -5.39
CA CYS A 131 30.70 0.79 -6.19
C CYS A 131 31.55 0.94 -7.47
N HIS A 132 32.58 0.09 -7.58
CA HIS A 132 33.32 -0.24 -8.80
C HIS A 132 34.43 0.72 -9.27
N SER A 133 35.46 0.88 -8.44
CA SER A 133 36.84 1.04 -8.92
C SER A 133 37.36 -0.23 -9.61
N PHE A 134 38.45 -0.12 -10.37
CA PHE A 134 39.23 -1.26 -10.87
C PHE A 134 40.28 -1.66 -9.82
N TRP A 135 40.57 -2.96 -9.68
CA TRP A 135 41.66 -3.45 -8.83
C TRP A 135 43.03 -3.21 -9.48
N SER A 136 43.13 -3.45 -10.79
CA SER A 136 44.37 -3.24 -11.54
C SER A 136 44.73 -1.76 -11.64
N LYS A 137 45.98 -1.43 -11.27
CA LYS A 137 46.54 -0.09 -11.45
C LYS A 137 46.73 0.28 -12.94
N GLN A 138 46.72 -0.71 -13.85
CA GLN A 138 46.81 -0.52 -15.30
C GLN A 138 45.45 -0.21 -15.96
N SER A 139 44.46 0.29 -15.21
CA SER A 139 43.08 0.49 -15.70
C SER A 139 42.95 1.43 -16.92
N GLU A 140 43.95 2.28 -17.15
CA GLU A 140 44.04 3.13 -18.34
C GLU A 140 44.15 2.31 -19.63
N PHE A 141 44.92 1.21 -19.60
CA PHE A 141 45.19 0.31 -20.73
C PHE A 141 43.98 -0.56 -21.14
N TYR A 142 42.91 -0.62 -20.35
CA TYR A 142 41.69 -1.30 -20.79
C TYR A 142 41.09 -0.58 -22.01
N SER A 143 40.88 -1.34 -23.08
CA SER A 143 40.13 -0.89 -24.26
C SER A 143 38.73 -0.38 -23.88
N GLN A 144 38.17 0.54 -24.66
CA GLN A 144 36.81 1.04 -24.44
C GLN A 144 35.77 -0.10 -24.40
N LEU A 145 36.01 -1.19 -25.15
CA LEU A 145 35.18 -2.40 -25.13
C LEU A 145 35.26 -3.16 -23.80
N GLN A 146 36.45 -3.30 -23.21
CA GLN A 146 36.62 -3.89 -21.87
C GLN A 146 35.97 -3.02 -20.79
N LYS A 147 36.16 -1.70 -20.83
CA LYS A 147 35.49 -0.74 -19.92
C LYS A 147 33.96 -0.85 -20.03
N LYS A 148 33.42 -1.02 -21.24
CA LYS A 148 31.99 -1.29 -21.49
C LYS A 148 31.53 -2.66 -20.99
N LEU A 149 32.39 -3.69 -21.05
CA LEU A 149 32.09 -5.05 -20.58
C LEU A 149 32.05 -5.14 -19.03
N MET A 150 32.88 -4.33 -18.37
CA MET A 150 32.96 -4.19 -16.90
C MET A 150 31.92 -3.22 -16.31
N SER A 151 31.02 -2.68 -17.14
CA SER A 151 29.88 -1.87 -16.68
C SER A 151 28.94 -2.70 -15.81
N ILE A 152 28.44 -2.13 -14.72
CA ILE A 152 27.50 -2.74 -13.76
C ILE A 152 26.33 -3.45 -14.45
N SER A 153 25.74 -2.81 -15.46
CA SER A 153 24.60 -3.36 -16.23
C SER A 153 24.97 -4.62 -17.02
N GLN A 154 26.23 -4.78 -17.41
CA GLN A 154 26.76 -5.94 -18.12
C GLN A 154 27.23 -7.03 -17.14
N LEU A 155 27.86 -6.66 -16.02
CA LEU A 155 28.19 -7.59 -14.93
C LEU A 155 26.93 -8.30 -14.41
N ARG A 156 25.87 -7.56 -14.08
CA ARG A 156 24.56 -8.13 -13.68
C ARG A 156 23.92 -9.03 -14.76
N LYS A 157 24.18 -8.78 -16.05
CA LYS A 157 23.74 -9.67 -17.15
C LYS A 157 24.55 -10.97 -17.22
N GLN A 158 25.86 -10.93 -16.94
CA GLN A 158 26.66 -12.17 -16.85
C GLN A 158 26.28 -12.96 -15.60
N TYR A 159 26.11 -12.29 -14.45
CA TYR A 159 25.62 -12.90 -13.21
C TYR A 159 24.26 -13.62 -13.40
N GLY A 160 23.31 -13.00 -14.10
CA GLY A 160 22.03 -13.66 -14.43
C GLY A 160 22.14 -14.86 -15.38
N LYS A 161 23.12 -14.87 -16.28
CA LYS A 161 23.41 -16.07 -17.10
C LYS A 161 24.04 -17.19 -16.28
N LEU A 162 24.94 -16.82 -15.36
CA LEU A 162 25.63 -17.74 -14.46
C LEU A 162 24.61 -18.45 -13.55
N TRP A 163 23.67 -17.69 -12.97
CA TRP A 163 22.54 -18.23 -12.21
C TRP A 163 21.65 -19.17 -13.02
N ARG A 164 21.27 -18.83 -14.27
CA ARG A 164 20.51 -19.76 -15.11
C ARG A 164 21.26 -21.08 -15.28
N ARG A 165 22.54 -21.04 -15.66
CA ARG A 165 23.37 -22.25 -15.85
C ARG A 165 23.55 -23.10 -14.60
N TYR A 166 23.59 -22.46 -13.43
CA TYR A 166 23.59 -23.16 -12.14
C TYR A 166 22.24 -23.84 -11.87
N LEU A 167 21.11 -23.17 -12.16
CA LEU A 167 19.76 -23.74 -12.00
C LEU A 167 19.44 -24.82 -13.05
N ASP A 168 20.09 -24.77 -14.23
CA ASP A 168 20.06 -25.83 -15.25
C ASP A 168 20.87 -27.08 -14.81
N CYS A 169 21.74 -26.97 -13.80
CA CYS A 169 22.49 -28.13 -13.27
C CYS A 169 21.60 -29.00 -12.37
N PRO A 170 21.65 -30.35 -12.51
CA PRO A 170 20.78 -31.23 -11.75
C PRO A 170 21.20 -31.30 -10.26
N LEU A 171 20.28 -30.90 -9.38
CA LEU A 171 20.51 -30.91 -7.93
C LEU A 171 20.90 -32.32 -7.41
N PRO A 172 21.85 -32.45 -6.47
CA PRO A 172 22.26 -33.73 -5.92
C PRO A 172 21.10 -34.52 -5.30
N VAL A 173 21.11 -35.86 -5.39
CA VAL A 173 19.95 -36.71 -5.09
C VAL A 173 19.53 -36.69 -3.60
N SER A 174 20.47 -36.51 -2.68
CA SER A 174 20.18 -36.44 -1.24
C SER A 174 19.60 -35.07 -0.86
N ASN A 175 18.43 -35.07 -0.22
CA ASN A 175 17.76 -33.85 0.29
C ASN A 175 17.43 -32.78 -0.78
N LYS A 176 17.15 -33.19 -2.03
CA LYS A 176 16.74 -32.31 -3.15
C LYS A 176 15.73 -31.23 -2.75
N SER A 177 14.66 -31.60 -2.03
CA SER A 177 13.62 -30.66 -1.58
C SER A 177 14.15 -29.60 -0.62
N LYS A 178 14.89 -30.00 0.43
CA LYS A 178 15.44 -29.08 1.43
C LYS A 178 16.46 -28.11 0.82
N GLN A 179 17.35 -28.62 -0.05
CA GLN A 179 18.32 -27.79 -0.78
C GLN A 179 17.61 -26.80 -1.71
N LEU A 180 16.60 -27.26 -2.47
CA LEU A 180 15.79 -26.40 -3.33
C LEU A 180 15.05 -25.31 -2.54
N CYS A 181 14.46 -25.63 -1.37
CA CYS A 181 13.80 -24.63 -0.53
C CYS A 181 14.78 -23.58 0.02
N SER A 182 15.95 -24.01 0.49
CA SER A 182 17.03 -23.10 0.95
C SER A 182 17.48 -22.17 -0.19
N LEU A 183 17.70 -22.74 -1.38
CA LEU A 183 18.08 -22.01 -2.57
C LEU A 183 17.03 -20.98 -2.99
N LEU A 184 15.73 -21.33 -2.97
CA LEU A 184 14.63 -20.40 -3.26
C LEU A 184 14.55 -19.25 -2.25
N VAL A 185 14.74 -19.53 -0.96
CA VAL A 185 14.82 -18.52 0.10
C VAL A 185 15.97 -17.53 -0.15
N LEU A 186 17.16 -18.05 -0.47
CA LEU A 186 18.34 -17.23 -0.78
C LEU A 186 18.18 -16.45 -2.09
N LEU A 187 17.49 -17.04 -3.08
CA LEU A 187 17.18 -16.40 -4.35
C LEU A 187 16.33 -15.14 -4.14
N ASN A 188 15.25 -15.24 -3.34
CA ASN A 188 14.41 -14.10 -2.99
C ASN A 188 15.19 -13.02 -2.23
N ASP A 189 15.86 -13.40 -1.14
CA ASP A 189 16.41 -12.44 -0.18
C ASP A 189 17.67 -11.72 -0.70
N ARG A 190 18.45 -12.39 -1.57
CA ARG A 190 19.73 -11.86 -2.09
C ARG A 190 19.78 -11.67 -3.59
N VAL A 191 19.22 -12.56 -4.40
CA VAL A 191 19.51 -12.62 -5.86
C VAL A 191 18.54 -11.80 -6.71
N LEU A 192 17.22 -11.92 -6.49
CA LEU A 192 16.21 -11.31 -7.39
C LEU A 192 16.34 -9.78 -7.53
N GLY A 193 16.81 -9.08 -6.48
CA GLY A 193 17.06 -7.64 -6.49
C GLY A 193 18.37 -7.18 -7.17
N LEU A 194 19.26 -8.11 -7.51
CA LEU A 194 20.55 -7.85 -8.18
C LEU A 194 20.46 -8.03 -9.71
N LEU A 195 19.50 -8.83 -10.19
CA LEU A 195 19.37 -9.20 -11.60
C LEU A 195 18.88 -8.01 -12.46
N THR A 196 19.47 -7.84 -13.65
CA THR A 196 18.98 -6.86 -14.64
C THR A 196 17.58 -7.20 -15.16
N ASN A 197 17.26 -8.49 -15.26
CA ASN A 197 15.94 -9.01 -15.62
C ASN A 197 15.71 -10.35 -14.91
N ALA A 198 14.91 -10.36 -13.85
CA ALA A 198 14.61 -11.58 -13.08
C ALA A 198 13.63 -12.53 -13.78
N MET A 199 12.90 -12.07 -14.83
CA MET A 199 12.03 -12.94 -15.64
C MET A 199 12.80 -14.12 -16.26
N GLN A 200 14.12 -13.99 -16.40
CA GLN A 200 15.01 -15.05 -16.85
C GLN A 200 15.04 -16.31 -15.97
N LEU A 201 14.50 -16.23 -14.76
CA LEU A 201 14.38 -17.34 -13.80
C LEU A 201 12.91 -17.77 -13.58
N ALA A 202 11.96 -17.18 -14.31
CA ALA A 202 10.54 -17.43 -14.10
C ALA A 202 10.18 -18.91 -14.29
N ASP A 203 10.61 -19.53 -15.38
CA ASP A 203 10.29 -20.94 -15.69
C ASP A 203 10.71 -21.90 -14.57
N PHE A 204 11.89 -21.67 -13.96
CA PHE A 204 12.37 -22.44 -12.80
C PHE A 204 11.52 -22.18 -11.55
N ILE A 205 11.23 -20.91 -11.24
CA ILE A 205 10.44 -20.51 -10.07
C ILE A 205 9.00 -21.04 -10.17
N MET A 206 8.40 -21.00 -11.36
CA MET A 206 7.05 -21.50 -11.62
C MET A 206 7.01 -23.04 -11.58
N SER A 207 7.99 -23.73 -12.18
CA SER A 207 8.13 -25.19 -12.07
C SER A 207 8.27 -25.65 -10.60
N ALA A 208 9.04 -24.91 -9.80
CA ALA A 208 9.14 -25.15 -8.35
C ALA A 208 7.81 -24.91 -7.62
N PHE A 209 7.06 -23.86 -7.97
CA PHE A 209 5.75 -23.54 -7.39
C PHE A 209 4.68 -24.58 -7.73
N GLU A 210 4.68 -25.10 -8.95
CA GLU A 210 3.77 -26.14 -9.45
C GLU A 210 4.12 -27.55 -8.94
N SER A 211 5.37 -27.79 -8.51
CA SER A 211 5.81 -29.09 -8.02
C SER A 211 4.96 -29.62 -6.85
N ASN A 212 4.59 -30.90 -6.85
CA ASN A 212 3.67 -31.48 -5.85
C ASN A 212 4.13 -31.38 -4.37
N ASN A 213 5.37 -30.97 -4.12
CA ASN A 213 5.93 -30.79 -2.77
C ASN A 213 5.47 -29.46 -2.16
N VAL A 214 4.59 -29.52 -1.15
CA VAL A 214 4.04 -28.34 -0.45
C VAL A 214 5.13 -27.40 0.07
N GLU A 215 6.21 -27.95 0.67
CA GLU A 215 7.31 -27.14 1.19
C GLU A 215 8.01 -26.29 0.10
N VAL A 216 8.21 -26.87 -1.07
CA VAL A 216 8.86 -26.21 -2.22
C VAL A 216 7.94 -25.12 -2.76
N GLY A 217 6.64 -25.39 -2.90
CA GLY A 217 5.65 -24.39 -3.32
C GLY A 217 5.55 -23.21 -2.36
N MET A 218 5.58 -23.45 -1.04
CA MET A 218 5.62 -22.38 -0.04
C MET A 218 6.92 -21.58 -0.09
N ALA A 219 8.08 -22.23 -0.22
CA ALA A 219 9.37 -21.55 -0.37
C ALA A 219 9.48 -20.74 -1.68
N ALA A 220 8.83 -21.20 -2.76
CA ALA A 220 8.75 -20.48 -4.03
C ALA A 220 7.78 -19.29 -4.03
N THR A 221 6.79 -19.27 -3.12
CA THR A 221 5.71 -18.24 -3.11
C THR A 221 6.23 -16.80 -3.04
N PRO A 222 7.22 -16.43 -2.18
CA PRO A 222 7.82 -15.09 -2.21
C PRO A 222 8.51 -14.75 -3.54
N CYS A 223 9.21 -15.72 -4.17
CA CYS A 223 9.84 -15.53 -5.48
C CYS A 223 8.80 -15.24 -6.57
N VAL A 224 7.70 -16.01 -6.61
CA VAL A 224 6.59 -15.80 -7.54
C VAL A 224 5.99 -14.41 -7.31
N PHE A 225 5.71 -14.03 -6.07
CA PHE A 225 5.15 -12.71 -5.75
C PHE A 225 6.07 -11.56 -6.19
N HIS A 226 7.39 -11.69 -6.00
CA HIS A 226 8.36 -10.71 -6.48
C HIS A 226 8.33 -10.57 -8.02
N LEU A 227 8.15 -11.66 -8.77
CA LEU A 227 7.98 -11.62 -10.23
C LEU A 227 6.65 -10.96 -10.63
N VAL A 228 5.53 -11.36 -10.01
CA VAL A 228 4.20 -10.78 -10.27
C VAL A 228 4.22 -9.27 -10.00
N PHE A 229 4.75 -8.81 -8.87
CA PHE A 229 4.70 -7.41 -8.47
C PHE A 229 5.69 -6.51 -9.23
N ASN A 230 6.95 -6.94 -9.41
CA ASN A 230 7.98 -6.09 -10.04
C ASN A 230 8.07 -6.23 -11.56
N TYR A 231 7.59 -7.35 -12.13
CA TYR A 231 7.70 -7.65 -13.57
C TYR A 231 6.33 -7.89 -14.25
N SER A 232 5.22 -7.81 -13.51
CA SER A 232 3.86 -7.99 -14.04
C SER A 232 3.67 -9.33 -14.77
N LEU A 233 4.13 -10.41 -14.14
CA LEU A 233 3.85 -11.77 -14.58
C LEU A 233 2.39 -12.14 -14.26
N ASP A 234 1.57 -12.35 -15.27
CA ASP A 234 0.19 -12.82 -15.11
C ASP A 234 0.16 -14.36 -15.03
N TYR A 235 -0.09 -14.91 -13.84
CA TYR A 235 -0.28 -16.35 -13.63
C TYR A 235 -1.73 -16.65 -13.25
N GLY A 236 -2.47 -17.32 -14.16
CA GLY A 236 -3.89 -17.60 -14.02
C GLY A 236 -4.27 -18.37 -12.75
N PRO A 237 -3.76 -19.59 -12.53
CA PRO A 237 -4.15 -20.43 -11.39
C PRO A 237 -3.39 -20.11 -10.10
N LEU A 238 -2.93 -18.85 -9.91
CA LEU A 238 -2.19 -18.43 -8.72
C LEU A 238 -2.98 -18.72 -7.44
N PHE A 239 -4.25 -18.33 -7.41
CA PHE A 239 -5.09 -18.48 -6.22
C PHE A 239 -5.47 -19.95 -5.98
N ASP A 240 -5.72 -20.74 -7.02
CA ASP A 240 -5.98 -22.18 -6.89
C ASP A 240 -4.78 -22.88 -6.23
N ARG A 241 -3.57 -22.53 -6.68
CA ARG A 241 -2.34 -23.11 -6.16
C ARG A 241 -2.03 -22.65 -4.74
N LEU A 242 -2.22 -21.36 -4.42
CA LEU A 242 -2.13 -20.87 -3.05
C LEU A 242 -3.13 -21.56 -2.12
N TYR A 243 -4.36 -21.80 -2.59
CA TYR A 243 -5.39 -22.52 -1.82
C TYR A 243 -4.98 -23.97 -1.55
N GLN A 244 -4.41 -24.67 -2.52
CA GLN A 244 -3.83 -26.01 -2.32
C GLN A 244 -2.68 -26.03 -1.28
N LEU A 245 -1.78 -25.04 -1.32
CA LEU A 245 -0.64 -24.96 -0.41
C LEU A 245 -1.05 -24.74 1.06
N VAL A 246 -2.16 -24.04 1.30
CA VAL A 246 -2.79 -23.89 2.62
C VAL A 246 -3.29 -25.28 3.08
N SER A 247 -2.45 -25.98 3.86
CA SER A 247 -2.61 -27.39 4.22
C SER A 247 -1.94 -27.71 5.56
N LEU A 248 -2.31 -28.82 6.19
CA LEU A 248 -1.75 -29.23 7.50
C LEU A 248 -0.24 -29.48 7.41
N SER A 249 0.23 -30.16 6.37
CA SER A 249 1.66 -30.38 6.12
C SER A 249 2.42 -29.05 5.93
N GLY A 250 1.77 -28.04 5.35
CA GLY A 250 2.33 -26.70 5.20
C GLY A 250 2.56 -25.98 6.54
N LEU A 251 1.69 -26.22 7.54
CA LEU A 251 1.81 -25.61 8.87
C LEU A 251 2.99 -26.14 9.70
N MET A 252 3.50 -27.32 9.39
CA MET A 252 4.66 -27.93 10.08
C MET A 252 6.01 -27.51 9.45
N SER A 253 5.99 -26.86 8.28
CA SER A 253 7.21 -26.54 7.55
C SER A 253 7.91 -25.30 8.13
N PRO A 254 9.25 -25.26 8.20
CA PRO A 254 9.99 -24.07 8.66
C PRO A 254 9.72 -22.83 7.80
N TYR A 255 9.23 -23.00 6.57
CA TYR A 255 8.91 -21.88 5.66
C TYR A 255 7.52 -21.27 5.90
N ARG A 256 6.71 -21.83 6.81
CA ARG A 256 5.34 -21.39 7.13
C ARG A 256 5.25 -19.87 7.35
N GLY A 257 6.17 -19.30 8.13
CA GLY A 257 6.10 -17.89 8.52
C GLY A 257 6.36 -16.92 7.36
N ARG A 258 7.21 -17.30 6.42
CA ARG A 258 7.44 -16.53 5.18
C ARG A 258 6.21 -16.63 4.26
N PHE A 259 5.63 -17.82 4.14
CA PHE A 259 4.44 -18.07 3.32
C PHE A 259 3.21 -17.30 3.83
N TYR A 260 2.84 -17.42 5.11
CA TYR A 260 1.61 -16.80 5.62
C TYR A 260 1.67 -15.26 5.65
N ARG A 261 2.83 -14.65 5.89
CA ARG A 261 3.01 -13.19 5.71
C ARG A 261 2.82 -12.77 4.25
N GLN A 262 3.33 -13.57 3.31
CA GLN A 262 3.18 -13.30 1.89
C GLN A 262 1.75 -13.52 1.39
N LEU A 263 1.05 -14.52 1.92
CA LEU A 263 -0.36 -14.79 1.67
C LEU A 263 -1.24 -13.64 2.19
N ASP A 264 -0.98 -13.14 3.40
CA ASP A 264 -1.71 -11.99 3.95
C ASP A 264 -1.58 -10.77 3.03
N LEU A 265 -0.36 -10.46 2.59
CA LEU A 265 -0.10 -9.37 1.65
C LEU A 265 -0.82 -9.58 0.30
N ILE A 266 -0.85 -10.80 -0.25
CA ILE A 266 -1.58 -11.11 -1.50
C ILE A 266 -3.07 -10.88 -1.31
N LEU A 267 -3.64 -11.29 -0.17
CA LEU A 267 -5.05 -11.13 0.15
C LEU A 267 -5.45 -9.68 0.49
N THR A 268 -4.51 -8.72 0.59
CA THR A 268 -4.86 -7.28 0.63
C THR A 268 -5.30 -6.70 -0.72
N ALA A 269 -5.11 -7.42 -1.83
CA ALA A 269 -5.33 -6.87 -3.17
C ALA A 269 -6.80 -6.51 -3.41
N THR A 270 -7.05 -5.30 -3.94
CA THR A 270 -8.39 -4.70 -4.05
C THR A 270 -9.34 -5.43 -5.00
N ASN A 271 -8.82 -6.29 -5.88
CA ASN A 271 -9.56 -6.89 -7.00
C ASN A 271 -9.94 -8.36 -6.76
N ILE A 272 -10.02 -8.80 -5.49
CA ILE A 272 -10.38 -10.17 -5.13
C ILE A 272 -11.90 -10.27 -4.85
N SER A 273 -12.55 -11.34 -5.33
CA SER A 273 -13.97 -11.59 -5.07
C SER A 273 -14.23 -11.96 -3.60
N THR A 274 -15.38 -11.55 -3.07
CA THR A 274 -15.75 -11.85 -1.67
C THR A 274 -15.91 -13.35 -1.41
N ALA A 275 -16.34 -14.11 -2.41
CA ALA A 275 -16.42 -15.58 -2.34
C ALA A 275 -15.04 -16.22 -2.16
N ARG A 276 -14.03 -15.77 -2.90
CA ARG A 276 -12.64 -16.25 -2.78
C ARG A 276 -12.07 -16.00 -1.38
N ILE A 277 -12.23 -14.78 -0.87
CA ILE A 277 -11.78 -14.41 0.49
C ILE A 277 -12.47 -15.26 1.55
N ALA A 278 -13.78 -15.50 1.40
CA ALA A 278 -14.55 -16.33 2.32
C ALA A 278 -14.14 -17.82 2.25
N ALA A 279 -13.82 -18.35 1.07
CA ALA A 279 -13.24 -19.69 0.91
C ALA A 279 -11.88 -19.81 1.63
N PHE A 280 -10.96 -18.84 1.44
CA PHE A 280 -9.70 -18.80 2.17
C PHE A 280 -9.91 -18.68 3.69
N ALA A 281 -10.80 -17.80 4.14
CA ALA A 281 -11.12 -17.62 5.56
C ALA A 281 -11.70 -18.91 6.19
N LYS A 282 -12.59 -19.61 5.48
CA LYS A 282 -13.13 -20.90 5.91
C LYS A 282 -12.04 -21.96 6.02
N ARG A 283 -11.23 -22.15 4.96
CA ARG A 283 -10.12 -23.13 4.95
C ARG A 283 -9.10 -22.89 6.07
N LEU A 284 -8.75 -21.63 6.32
CA LEU A 284 -7.87 -21.25 7.44
C LEU A 284 -8.50 -21.58 8.79
N ALA A 285 -9.79 -21.27 8.99
CA ALA A 285 -10.50 -21.58 10.24
C ALA A 285 -10.66 -23.09 10.46
N SER A 286 -10.96 -23.87 9.42
CA SER A 286 -10.99 -25.34 9.48
C SER A 286 -9.61 -25.94 9.77
N LEU A 287 -8.54 -25.37 9.23
CA LEU A 287 -7.17 -25.76 9.56
C LEU A 287 -6.81 -25.48 11.02
N CYS A 288 -7.35 -24.42 11.65
CA CYS A 288 -7.09 -24.13 13.07
C CYS A 288 -7.46 -25.29 14.01
N LEU A 289 -8.46 -26.11 13.67
CA LEU A 289 -8.87 -27.26 14.48
C LEU A 289 -7.84 -28.41 14.46
N LEU A 290 -7.08 -28.53 13.37
CA LEU A 290 -6.04 -29.55 13.19
C LEU A 290 -4.63 -29.01 13.47
N ALA A 291 -4.48 -27.69 13.52
CA ALA A 291 -3.20 -27.01 13.73
C ALA A 291 -2.72 -27.16 15.19
N PRO A 292 -1.40 -27.34 15.41
CA PRO A 292 -0.80 -27.21 16.74
C PRO A 292 -1.05 -25.84 17.36
N CYS A 293 -1.06 -25.77 18.70
CA CYS A 293 -1.40 -24.53 19.41
C CYS A 293 -0.48 -23.35 19.03
N TYR A 294 0.82 -23.57 18.77
CA TYR A 294 1.73 -22.50 18.32
C TYR A 294 1.34 -21.87 16.97
N CYS A 295 0.63 -22.58 16.10
CA CYS A 295 0.16 -22.10 14.80
C CYS A 295 -1.23 -21.44 14.85
N GLN A 296 -2.07 -21.79 15.82
CA GLN A 296 -3.44 -21.28 15.93
C GLN A 296 -3.51 -19.74 16.09
N PRO A 297 -2.65 -19.06 16.90
CA PRO A 297 -2.59 -17.60 16.98
C PRO A 297 -2.45 -16.90 15.63
N MET A 298 -1.50 -17.36 14.80
CA MET A 298 -1.25 -16.83 13.46
C MET A 298 -2.47 -16.97 12.55
N LEU A 299 -3.10 -18.15 12.54
CA LEU A 299 -4.25 -18.42 11.68
C LEU A 299 -5.51 -17.64 12.10
N ILE A 300 -5.78 -17.55 13.41
CA ILE A 300 -6.87 -16.73 13.95
C ILE A 300 -6.65 -15.26 13.61
N GLY A 301 -5.43 -14.74 13.79
CA GLY A 301 -5.06 -13.37 13.43
C GLY A 301 -5.31 -13.07 11.95
N LEU A 302 -4.88 -13.98 11.06
CA LEU A 302 -5.11 -13.87 9.62
C LEU A 302 -6.60 -13.83 9.26
N VAL A 303 -7.43 -14.75 9.80
CA VAL A 303 -8.88 -14.75 9.55
C VAL A 303 -9.55 -13.48 10.07
N LEU A 304 -9.17 -12.98 11.25
CA LEU A 304 -9.67 -11.71 11.77
C LEU A 304 -9.27 -10.52 10.89
N ASN A 305 -8.06 -10.51 10.33
CA ASN A 305 -7.63 -9.46 9.39
C ASN A 305 -8.40 -9.51 8.06
N LEU A 306 -8.71 -10.69 7.52
CA LEU A 306 -9.59 -10.81 6.35
C LEU A 306 -11.00 -10.26 6.62
N LEU A 307 -11.58 -10.54 7.81
CA LEU A 307 -12.89 -10.03 8.22
C LEU A 307 -12.89 -8.51 8.52
N ARG A 308 -11.75 -7.94 8.92
CA ARG A 308 -11.54 -6.49 9.07
C ARG A 308 -11.52 -5.79 7.71
N ARG A 309 -10.69 -6.28 6.77
CA ARG A 309 -10.51 -5.72 5.43
C ARG A 309 -11.79 -5.85 4.59
N HIS A 310 -12.42 -7.02 4.61
CA HIS A 310 -13.59 -7.33 3.79
C HIS A 310 -14.86 -7.43 4.63
N LYS A 311 -15.44 -6.27 4.98
CA LYS A 311 -16.71 -6.18 5.73
C LYS A 311 -17.84 -7.03 5.13
N LYS A 312 -17.86 -7.20 3.80
CA LYS A 312 -18.82 -8.08 3.11
C LYS A 312 -18.73 -9.54 3.55
N CYS A 313 -17.58 -10.03 4.04
CA CYS A 313 -17.41 -11.41 4.51
C CYS A 313 -17.90 -11.62 5.96
N GLN A 314 -18.45 -10.60 6.63
CA GLN A 314 -18.94 -10.72 8.02
C GLN A 314 -20.21 -11.59 8.16
N TYR A 315 -20.89 -11.93 7.04
CA TYR A 315 -21.98 -12.93 7.05
C TYR A 315 -21.52 -14.31 7.55
N LEU A 316 -20.22 -14.60 7.47
CA LEU A 316 -19.59 -15.83 7.99
C LEU A 316 -19.64 -15.93 9.53
N VAL A 317 -19.80 -14.78 10.22
CA VAL A 317 -19.84 -14.67 11.69
C VAL A 317 -21.28 -14.55 12.18
N HIS A 318 -22.08 -13.72 11.52
CA HIS A 318 -23.48 -13.51 11.87
C HIS A 318 -24.32 -13.36 10.60
N ARG A 319 -25.36 -14.21 10.50
CA ARG A 319 -26.38 -14.17 9.45
C ARG A 319 -27.70 -13.80 10.10
N GLN A 320 -28.31 -12.71 9.65
CA GLN A 320 -29.70 -12.39 9.98
C GLN A 320 -30.58 -13.25 9.07
N ALA A 321 -31.50 -14.03 9.65
CA ALA A 321 -32.19 -15.09 8.93
C ALA A 321 -33.45 -14.62 8.17
N GLU A 322 -33.82 -13.33 8.27
CA GLU A 322 -35.21 -12.90 8.04
C GLU A 322 -35.42 -12.06 6.77
N ASP A 323 -34.40 -11.32 6.28
CA ASP A 323 -34.59 -10.25 5.29
C ASP A 323 -34.19 -10.58 3.83
N ASP A 324 -33.40 -11.62 3.56
CA ASP A 324 -32.96 -11.98 2.19
C ASP A 324 -33.76 -13.18 1.63
N GLU A 325 -34.66 -12.93 0.67
CA GLU A 325 -35.43 -13.98 -0.04
C GLU A 325 -34.50 -14.99 -0.75
N ASP A 326 -33.39 -14.52 -1.35
CA ASP A 326 -32.36 -15.37 -1.98
C ASP A 326 -31.76 -16.39 -0.99
N VAL A 327 -31.70 -16.05 0.31
CA VAL A 327 -31.17 -16.92 1.37
C VAL A 327 -32.23 -17.92 1.85
N LYS A 328 -33.52 -17.57 1.80
CA LYS A 328 -34.61 -18.54 2.02
C LYS A 328 -34.64 -19.56 0.90
N GLU A 329 -34.61 -19.13 -0.37
CA GLU A 329 -34.63 -20.05 -1.52
C GLU A 329 -33.37 -20.95 -1.52
N ALA A 330 -32.20 -20.41 -1.15
CA ALA A 330 -30.99 -21.22 -0.96
C ALA A 330 -31.16 -22.24 0.19
N ASN A 331 -31.65 -21.82 1.36
CA ASN A 331 -31.86 -22.71 2.50
C ASN A 331 -32.96 -23.76 2.27
N GLU A 332 -34.01 -23.46 1.51
CA GLU A 332 -35.06 -24.40 1.15
C GLU A 332 -34.57 -25.43 0.14
N LYS A 333 -33.79 -25.01 -0.87
CA LYS A 333 -33.08 -25.94 -1.78
C LYS A 333 -32.05 -26.80 -1.04
N LEU A 334 -31.39 -26.26 -0.02
CA LEU A 334 -30.43 -26.98 0.84
C LEU A 334 -31.11 -27.95 1.82
N ASN A 335 -32.30 -27.64 2.34
CA ASN A 335 -33.05 -28.52 3.25
C ASN A 335 -33.85 -29.59 2.49
N GLY A 336 -34.22 -29.35 1.22
CA GLY A 336 -34.97 -30.28 0.37
C GLY A 336 -34.13 -31.40 -0.27
N SER A 337 -32.80 -31.28 -0.29
CA SER A 337 -31.90 -32.37 -0.67
C SER A 337 -30.90 -32.60 0.45
N GLY A 338 -30.71 -33.86 0.87
CA GLY A 338 -29.86 -34.24 2.01
C GLY A 338 -28.36 -34.10 1.77
N GLY A 339 -27.89 -32.99 1.20
CA GLY A 339 -26.49 -32.63 1.08
C GLY A 339 -26.01 -31.94 2.34
N SER A 340 -25.13 -32.58 3.11
CA SER A 340 -24.46 -31.93 4.23
C SER A 340 -23.60 -30.77 3.70
N ASN A 341 -23.71 -29.59 4.33
CA ASN A 341 -22.81 -28.45 4.09
C ASN A 341 -21.41 -28.68 4.73
N GLU A 342 -20.87 -29.89 4.55
CA GLU A 342 -19.59 -30.30 5.11
C GLU A 342 -18.45 -29.76 4.25
N PHE A 343 -17.73 -28.79 4.80
CA PHE A 343 -16.49 -28.30 4.22
C PHE A 343 -15.43 -29.40 4.23
N SER A 344 -15.06 -29.90 3.04
CA SER A 344 -13.89 -30.79 2.90
C SER A 344 -12.61 -29.99 2.64
N MET A 345 -11.53 -30.36 3.32
CA MET A 345 -10.19 -29.78 3.11
C MET A 345 -9.63 -30.06 1.70
N SER A 346 -10.13 -31.08 1.00
CA SER A 346 -9.69 -31.47 -0.35
C SER A 346 -10.39 -30.73 -1.49
N ILE A 347 -11.39 -29.89 -1.20
CA ILE A 347 -12.17 -29.16 -2.20
C ILE A 347 -11.30 -28.21 -3.04
N SER A 348 -11.64 -28.01 -4.32
CA SER A 348 -10.99 -27.00 -5.16
C SER A 348 -11.45 -25.58 -4.82
N LEU A 349 -10.73 -24.56 -5.31
CA LEU A 349 -11.09 -23.16 -5.02
C LEU A 349 -12.38 -22.75 -5.72
N THR A 350 -12.64 -23.20 -6.94
CA THR A 350 -13.86 -22.89 -7.70
C THR A 350 -15.11 -23.47 -7.04
N GLU A 351 -15.03 -24.71 -6.55
CA GLU A 351 -16.10 -25.35 -5.76
C GLU A 351 -16.29 -24.63 -4.42
N ALA A 352 -15.21 -24.20 -3.75
CA ALA A 352 -15.29 -23.45 -2.50
C ALA A 352 -15.85 -22.03 -2.70
N GLU A 353 -15.61 -21.39 -3.85
CA GLU A 353 -16.25 -20.12 -4.23
C GLU A 353 -17.76 -20.29 -4.43
N ALA A 354 -18.19 -21.39 -5.06
CA ALA A 354 -19.61 -21.71 -5.25
C ALA A 354 -20.33 -22.03 -3.92
N ALA A 355 -19.69 -22.79 -3.02
CA ALA A 355 -20.21 -23.12 -1.70
C ALA A 355 -20.07 -21.98 -0.67
N SER A 356 -19.35 -20.90 -1.00
CA SER A 356 -19.06 -19.78 -0.11
C SER A 356 -20.28 -19.15 0.59
N PRO A 357 -21.46 -18.99 -0.04
CA PRO A 357 -22.66 -18.48 0.65
C PRO A 357 -23.18 -19.40 1.75
N GLY A 358 -22.86 -20.69 1.72
CA GLY A 358 -23.22 -21.67 2.77
C GLY A 358 -22.27 -21.64 3.99
N TYR A 359 -21.08 -21.04 3.88
CA TYR A 359 -20.06 -21.12 4.92
C TYR A 359 -20.38 -20.28 6.17
N SER A 360 -19.87 -20.78 7.30
CA SER A 360 -19.92 -20.18 8.64
C SER A 360 -18.68 -20.60 9.45
N LEU A 361 -18.27 -19.78 10.43
CA LEU A 361 -17.01 -19.93 11.18
C LEU A 361 -17.21 -20.55 12.57
N TRP A 362 -17.89 -21.70 12.64
CA TRP A 362 -18.09 -22.45 13.89
C TRP A 362 -16.77 -22.90 14.54
N GLU A 363 -15.72 -23.10 13.75
CA GLU A 363 -14.38 -23.49 14.25
C GLU A 363 -13.79 -22.45 15.20
N LEU A 364 -13.95 -21.16 14.87
CA LEU A 364 -13.53 -20.08 15.77
C LEU A 364 -14.38 -20.04 17.04
N ARG A 365 -15.65 -20.43 16.99
CA ARG A 365 -16.52 -20.54 18.17
C ARG A 365 -16.09 -21.69 19.08
N VAL A 366 -15.63 -22.82 18.53
CA VAL A 366 -15.04 -23.94 19.30
C VAL A 366 -13.75 -23.48 19.99
N LEU A 367 -12.86 -22.79 19.26
CA LEU A 367 -11.57 -22.31 19.79
C LEU A 367 -11.70 -21.25 20.92
N GLN A 368 -12.89 -20.66 21.15
CA GLN A 368 -13.13 -19.81 22.32
C GLN A 368 -13.03 -20.57 23.66
N ARG A 369 -13.07 -21.91 23.63
CA ARG A 369 -12.89 -22.80 24.77
C ARG A 369 -11.55 -23.59 24.71
N HIS A 370 -10.57 -23.10 23.97
CA HIS A 370 -9.24 -23.71 23.92
C HIS A 370 -8.53 -23.67 25.29
N TRP A 371 -7.69 -24.67 25.57
CA TRP A 371 -6.95 -24.80 26.83
C TRP A 371 -5.90 -23.69 26.99
N GLU A 372 -5.19 -23.34 25.91
CA GLU A 372 -4.28 -22.20 25.92
C GLU A 372 -5.08 -20.89 25.93
N LEU A 373 -4.95 -20.11 27.01
CA LEU A 373 -5.68 -18.87 27.24
C LEU A 373 -5.46 -17.84 26.13
N SER A 374 -4.26 -17.77 25.55
CA SER A 374 -3.92 -16.82 24.47
C SER A 374 -4.81 -17.03 23.23
N VAL A 375 -4.94 -18.28 22.78
CA VAL A 375 -5.76 -18.73 21.65
C VAL A 375 -7.23 -18.44 21.95
N GLY A 376 -7.71 -18.82 23.14
CA GLY A 376 -9.08 -18.57 23.57
C GLY A 376 -9.43 -17.08 23.63
N GLN A 377 -8.52 -16.24 24.10
CA GLN A 377 -8.68 -14.78 24.12
C GLN A 377 -8.73 -14.19 22.70
N MET A 378 -7.89 -14.65 21.79
CA MET A 378 -7.92 -14.20 20.39
C MET A 378 -9.17 -14.67 19.65
N ALA A 379 -9.60 -15.92 19.83
CA ALA A 379 -10.87 -16.40 19.30
C ALA A 379 -12.07 -15.62 19.85
N LYS A 380 -12.01 -15.14 21.11
CA LYS A 380 -13.04 -14.27 21.71
C LYS A 380 -13.07 -12.84 21.12
N LYS A 381 -12.03 -12.37 20.41
CA LYS A 381 -12.05 -11.05 19.73
C LYS A 381 -13.20 -10.95 18.72
N ILE A 382 -13.61 -12.06 18.09
CA ILE A 382 -14.68 -12.09 17.09
C ILE A 382 -16.07 -11.74 17.67
N ASN A 383 -16.27 -11.94 18.98
CA ASN A 383 -17.52 -11.61 19.67
C ASN A 383 -17.67 -10.10 19.94
N ARG A 384 -16.62 -9.31 19.70
CA ARG A 384 -16.59 -7.85 19.87
C ARG A 384 -16.58 -7.19 18.50
N ALA A 385 -17.02 -5.94 18.42
CA ALA A 385 -16.86 -5.15 17.20
C ALA A 385 -15.36 -5.06 16.84
N LEU A 386 -14.99 -5.54 15.66
CA LEU A 386 -13.60 -5.58 15.21
C LEU A 386 -13.01 -4.17 15.13
N SER A 387 -11.85 -3.99 15.75
CA SER A 387 -11.06 -2.75 15.70
C SER A 387 -10.64 -2.41 14.28
N VAL A 388 -10.49 -1.11 13.99
CA VAL A 388 -9.89 -0.61 12.72
C VAL A 388 -8.40 -0.97 12.64
N VAL A 389 -7.71 -1.04 13.77
CA VAL A 389 -6.33 -1.52 13.86
C VAL A 389 -6.34 -3.04 13.64
N GLU A 390 -5.56 -3.49 12.65
CA GLU A 390 -5.29 -4.90 12.40
C GLU A 390 -4.42 -5.48 13.53
N ASP A 391 -4.67 -6.72 13.92
CA ASP A 391 -3.70 -7.45 14.73
C ASP A 391 -2.53 -7.76 13.79
N PHE A 392 -1.39 -7.08 13.94
CA PHE A 392 -0.21 -7.39 13.15
C PHE A 392 0.18 -8.86 13.40
N CYS A 393 0.37 -9.62 12.33
CA CYS A 393 1.05 -10.90 12.37
C CYS A 393 2.56 -10.65 12.59
N ASP A 394 2.88 -10.18 13.80
CA ASP A 394 4.24 -9.86 14.23
C ASP A 394 5.17 -11.05 14.05
N LYS A 395 6.48 -10.76 13.89
CA LYS A 395 7.43 -11.83 13.61
C LYS A 395 7.36 -12.96 14.64
N GLN A 396 7.28 -12.57 15.91
CA GLN A 396 7.15 -13.44 17.08
C GLN A 396 5.90 -14.33 17.03
N VAL A 397 4.72 -13.80 16.66
CA VAL A 397 3.47 -14.59 16.60
C VAL A 397 3.50 -15.63 15.47
N VAL A 398 4.19 -15.29 14.38
CA VAL A 398 4.26 -16.12 13.16
C VAL A 398 5.37 -17.18 13.23
N GLU A 399 6.46 -16.89 13.93
CA GLU A 399 7.62 -17.77 14.13
C GLU A 399 7.64 -18.41 15.55
N ARG A 400 6.51 -18.40 16.27
CA ARG A 400 6.38 -19.06 17.58
C ARG A 400 6.46 -20.56 17.42
N ASP A 401 7.40 -21.20 18.10
CA ASP A 401 7.63 -22.65 18.12
C ASP A 401 7.27 -23.25 19.49
N TRP A 402 7.21 -24.59 19.60
CA TRP A 402 6.82 -25.28 20.83
C TRP A 402 7.64 -24.87 22.06
N ASP A 403 8.96 -24.69 21.91
CA ASP A 403 9.84 -24.32 23.02
C ASP A 403 9.44 -22.97 23.63
N GLN A 404 9.10 -21.98 22.79
CA GLN A 404 8.60 -20.67 23.23
C GLN A 404 7.22 -20.77 23.89
N VAL A 405 6.33 -21.65 23.41
CA VAL A 405 5.05 -21.90 24.08
C VAL A 405 5.27 -22.48 25.48
N CYS A 406 6.22 -23.39 25.65
CA CYS A 406 6.59 -23.95 26.94
C CYS A 406 7.20 -22.89 27.87
N GLU A 407 8.12 -22.05 27.36
CA GLU A 407 8.70 -20.93 28.10
C GLU A 407 7.64 -19.90 28.55
N ASP A 408 6.67 -19.57 27.69
CA ASP A 408 5.57 -18.65 28.01
C ASP A 408 4.62 -19.21 29.08
N LEU A 409 4.37 -20.53 29.07
CA LEU A 409 3.45 -21.20 30.01
C LEU A 409 4.09 -21.53 31.36
N LEU A 410 5.41 -21.75 31.41
CA LEU A 410 6.13 -22.17 32.61
C LEU A 410 5.89 -21.26 33.84
N PRO A 411 5.92 -19.91 33.74
CA PRO A 411 5.67 -19.04 34.89
C PRO A 411 4.24 -19.15 35.46
N ASP A 412 3.24 -19.39 34.60
CA ASP A 412 1.85 -19.51 35.05
C ASP A 412 1.56 -20.90 35.63
N CYS A 413 2.17 -21.95 35.09
CA CYS A 413 2.16 -23.28 35.71
C CYS A 413 2.85 -23.28 37.08
N LEU A 414 3.96 -22.55 37.24
CA LEU A 414 4.65 -22.39 38.54
C LEU A 414 3.75 -21.67 39.55
N LYS A 415 3.14 -20.53 39.19
CA LYS A 415 2.18 -19.82 40.07
C LYS A 415 0.98 -20.70 40.46
N GLN A 416 0.46 -21.51 39.54
CA GLN A 416 -0.63 -22.43 39.85
C GLN A 416 -0.17 -23.54 40.83
N ALA A 417 1.03 -24.08 40.64
CA ALA A 417 1.62 -25.06 41.56
C ALA A 417 1.96 -24.45 42.93
N GLU A 418 2.36 -23.18 43.00
CA GLU A 418 2.56 -22.42 44.23
C GLU A 418 1.22 -22.17 44.95
N ALA A 419 0.20 -21.68 44.23
CA ALA A 419 -1.14 -21.47 44.78
C ALA A 419 -1.79 -22.77 45.29
N LEU A 420 -1.55 -23.90 44.64
CA LEU A 420 -2.01 -25.23 45.10
C LEU A 420 -1.28 -25.72 46.35
N LYS A 421 0.00 -25.35 46.53
CA LYS A 421 0.75 -25.60 47.78
C LYS A 421 0.27 -24.69 48.91
N GLU A 422 -0.01 -23.43 48.60
CA GLU A 422 -0.56 -22.45 49.56
C GLU A 422 -2.00 -22.77 49.99
N SER A 423 -2.80 -23.42 49.13
CA SER A 423 -4.18 -23.84 49.47
C SER A 423 -4.28 -25.05 50.39
N GLY A 424 -3.16 -25.59 50.89
CA GLY A 424 -3.15 -26.61 51.95
C GLY A 424 -3.54 -28.03 51.55
N TYR A 425 -3.79 -28.31 50.26
CA TYR A 425 -4.06 -29.66 49.75
C TYR A 425 -2.76 -30.47 49.56
N ALA A 426 -2.07 -30.69 50.67
CA ALA A 426 -0.84 -31.48 50.77
C ALA A 426 -0.92 -32.45 51.96
N SER A 427 -1.98 -33.27 51.98
CA SER A 427 -2.12 -34.44 52.86
C SER A 427 -2.70 -35.60 52.05
N ASP A 428 -2.00 -36.72 52.03
CA ASP A 428 -2.36 -37.94 51.29
C ASP A 428 -3.52 -38.69 51.97
N GLU A 429 -4.73 -38.14 51.93
CA GLU A 429 -5.97 -38.85 52.28
C GLU A 429 -6.92 -38.89 51.08
N GLU A 430 -7.39 -40.10 50.74
CA GLU A 430 -8.40 -40.32 49.71
C GLU A 430 -9.74 -39.73 50.17
N VAL A 431 -10.16 -38.61 49.57
CA VAL A 431 -11.47 -37.99 49.85
C VAL A 431 -12.51 -38.53 48.88
N ASP A 432 -13.55 -39.17 49.41
CA ASP A 432 -14.68 -39.70 48.66
C ASP A 432 -15.37 -38.64 47.77
N PRO A 433 -15.78 -38.99 46.53
CA PRO A 433 -16.43 -38.07 45.61
C PRO A 433 -17.93 -37.91 45.92
N ALA A 434 -18.25 -37.29 47.05
CA ALA A 434 -19.63 -36.97 47.46
C ALA A 434 -19.71 -35.57 48.12
N VAL A 435 -19.57 -34.52 47.29
CA VAL A 435 -19.92 -33.14 47.66
C VAL A 435 -20.97 -32.65 46.67
N ASP A 436 -22.15 -32.30 47.19
CA ASP A 436 -23.36 -32.10 46.40
C ASP A 436 -23.29 -30.88 45.47
N GLY A 437 -23.59 -31.10 44.17
CA GLY A 437 -23.52 -30.07 43.13
C GLY A 437 -24.51 -28.91 43.30
N ASP A 438 -25.51 -29.06 44.17
CA ASP A 438 -26.58 -28.07 44.39
C ASP A 438 -26.11 -26.86 45.22
N GLU A 439 -25.06 -26.99 46.04
CA GLU A 439 -24.47 -25.89 46.81
C GLU A 439 -23.70 -24.92 45.89
N LEU A 440 -22.97 -25.47 44.91
CA LEU A 440 -22.24 -24.73 43.88
C LEU A 440 -23.18 -24.00 42.91
N LEU A 441 -24.33 -24.59 42.58
CA LEU A 441 -25.34 -23.96 41.73
C LEU A 441 -25.90 -22.68 42.36
N LYS A 442 -26.22 -22.68 43.65
CA LYS A 442 -26.73 -21.48 44.37
C LYS A 442 -25.74 -20.33 44.44
N GLN A 443 -24.43 -20.59 44.39
CA GLN A 443 -23.41 -19.54 44.29
C GLN A 443 -23.27 -18.97 42.86
N LEU A 444 -23.69 -19.73 41.84
CA LEU A 444 -23.61 -19.35 40.42
C LEU A 444 -24.88 -18.65 39.88
N ASP A 445 -26.01 -18.76 40.57
CA ASP A 445 -27.29 -18.12 40.19
C ASP A 445 -27.19 -16.58 40.02
N GLY A 446 -26.20 -15.94 40.66
CA GLY A 446 -25.92 -14.50 40.49
C GLY A 446 -25.27 -14.12 39.15
N TRP A 447 -24.86 -15.09 38.32
CA TRP A 447 -24.06 -14.86 37.10
C TRP A 447 -24.64 -15.51 35.82
N TYR A 448 -25.74 -16.26 35.92
CA TYR A 448 -26.35 -16.94 34.79
C TYR A 448 -27.49 -16.11 34.16
N PHE A 449 -27.32 -15.68 32.90
CA PHE A 449 -28.41 -15.06 32.14
C PHE A 449 -29.28 -16.14 31.48
N ASP A 450 -30.38 -16.47 32.12
CA ASP A 450 -31.39 -17.39 31.59
C ASP A 450 -32.40 -16.66 30.66
N PRO A 451 -32.41 -16.94 29.33
CA PRO A 451 -33.23 -16.18 28.37
C PRO A 451 -34.75 -16.33 28.59
N ARG A 452 -35.18 -17.45 29.20
CA ARG A 452 -36.60 -17.75 29.46
C ARG A 452 -37.16 -16.90 30.61
N VAL A 453 -36.34 -16.59 31.61
CA VAL A 453 -36.74 -15.86 32.82
C VAL A 453 -36.52 -14.35 32.64
N HIS A 454 -35.33 -13.93 32.21
CA HIS A 454 -34.96 -12.52 32.21
C HIS A 454 -35.42 -11.74 30.97
N ARG A 455 -35.83 -12.42 29.89
CA ARG A 455 -36.31 -11.89 28.59
C ARG A 455 -35.31 -11.03 27.79
N SER A 456 -34.55 -10.15 28.43
CA SER A 456 -33.50 -9.34 27.82
C SER A 456 -32.35 -9.07 28.80
N LEU A 457 -31.13 -8.97 28.27
CA LEU A 457 -29.92 -8.74 29.06
C LEU A 457 -29.96 -7.39 29.81
N ASP A 458 -30.60 -6.38 29.22
CA ASP A 458 -30.76 -5.07 29.86
C ASP A 458 -31.64 -5.18 31.13
N ALA A 459 -32.71 -5.99 31.10
CA ALA A 459 -33.59 -6.24 32.24
C ALA A 459 -32.90 -7.03 33.36
N TYR A 460 -32.05 -8.01 33.01
CA TYR A 460 -31.20 -8.74 33.96
C TYR A 460 -30.28 -7.80 34.76
N HIS A 461 -29.71 -6.79 34.10
CA HIS A 461 -28.86 -5.79 34.74
C HIS A 461 -29.63 -4.60 35.36
N GLY A 462 -30.97 -4.61 35.35
CA GLY A 462 -31.78 -3.48 35.84
C GLY A 462 -31.60 -2.18 35.02
N THR A 463 -31.10 -2.29 33.79
CA THR A 463 -30.82 -1.16 32.90
C THR A 463 -31.88 -1.01 31.82
N HIS A 464 -32.11 0.21 31.36
CA HIS A 464 -32.93 0.46 30.18
C HIS A 464 -32.07 0.31 28.90
N ALA A 465 -32.61 -0.22 27.80
CA ALA A 465 -31.89 -0.41 26.54
C ALA A 465 -31.24 0.89 25.98
N LEU A 466 -31.88 2.05 26.22
CA LEU A 466 -31.33 3.37 25.88
C LEU A 466 -30.39 3.99 26.95
N ARG A 467 -30.12 3.26 28.04
CA ARG A 467 -29.26 3.62 29.18
C ARG A 467 -29.50 5.07 29.65
N GLU A 468 -28.44 5.86 29.79
CA GLU A 468 -28.48 7.26 30.25
C GLU A 468 -29.43 8.16 29.45
N ARG A 469 -29.67 7.85 28.17
CA ARG A 469 -30.58 8.65 27.31
C ARG A 469 -32.05 8.53 27.72
N ALA A 470 -32.39 7.50 28.49
CA ALA A 470 -33.72 7.28 29.07
C ALA A 470 -33.82 7.74 30.54
N LYS A 471 -32.81 8.42 31.11
CA LYS A 471 -32.83 8.88 32.51
C LYS A 471 -34.04 9.79 32.85
N LYS A 472 -34.66 10.43 31.86
CA LYS A 472 -35.88 11.26 32.00
C LYS A 472 -37.15 10.62 31.40
N ILE A 473 -37.17 9.31 31.16
CA ILE A 473 -38.30 8.64 30.49
C ILE A 473 -39.62 8.80 31.25
N GLY A 474 -39.60 8.82 32.59
CA GLY A 474 -40.78 9.11 33.43
C GLY A 474 -41.35 10.52 33.28
N GLN A 475 -40.62 11.46 32.66
CA GLN A 475 -41.10 12.80 32.29
C GLN A 475 -41.53 12.88 30.82
N GLY A 476 -41.56 11.75 30.10
CA GLY A 476 -41.84 11.69 28.65
C GLY A 476 -40.73 12.29 27.78
N VAL A 477 -39.51 12.44 28.32
CA VAL A 477 -38.36 13.06 27.63
C VAL A 477 -37.29 12.01 27.37
N ILE A 478 -36.92 11.84 26.10
CA ILE A 478 -35.84 10.95 25.65
C ILE A 478 -34.75 11.77 24.98
N VAL A 479 -33.49 11.53 25.34
CA VAL A 479 -32.36 12.18 24.67
C VAL A 479 -32.03 11.44 23.38
N ILE A 480 -32.22 12.09 22.23
CA ILE A 480 -31.87 11.56 20.91
C ILE A 480 -30.69 12.31 20.31
N ARG A 481 -30.06 11.75 19.27
CA ARG A 481 -29.21 12.55 18.37
C ARG A 481 -30.09 13.13 17.27
N PHE A 482 -30.18 14.45 17.22
CA PHE A 482 -30.94 15.21 16.23
C PHE A 482 -29.96 15.88 15.27
N GLU A 483 -30.18 15.70 13.96
CA GLU A 483 -29.41 16.36 12.91
C GLU A 483 -30.15 17.62 12.46
N MET A 484 -29.42 18.72 12.25
CA MET A 484 -30.02 19.99 11.84
C MET A 484 -30.67 19.90 10.45
N PRO A 485 -31.99 20.14 10.33
CA PRO A 485 -32.71 19.98 9.06
C PRO A 485 -32.37 21.05 8.02
N TYR A 486 -31.85 22.21 8.47
CA TYR A 486 -31.43 23.30 7.60
C TYR A 486 -30.42 24.21 8.31
N ASN A 487 -29.79 25.10 7.54
CA ASN A 487 -28.89 26.11 8.06
C ASN A 487 -29.62 27.08 9.00
N ILE A 488 -29.07 27.35 10.18
CA ILE A 488 -29.64 28.29 11.15
C ILE A 488 -28.60 29.30 11.66
N TRP A 489 -29.09 30.45 12.12
CA TRP A 489 -28.34 31.43 12.90
C TRP A 489 -28.76 31.33 14.36
N CYS A 490 -27.81 31.16 15.28
CA CYS A 490 -28.11 31.12 16.71
C CYS A 490 -28.52 32.50 17.22
N GLY A 491 -29.66 32.59 17.92
CA GLY A 491 -30.18 33.85 18.45
C GLY A 491 -29.34 34.46 19.59
N GLY A 492 -28.49 33.67 20.25
CA GLY A 492 -27.59 34.15 21.31
C GLY A 492 -26.24 34.62 20.79
N CYS A 493 -25.50 33.77 20.08
CA CYS A 493 -24.12 34.05 19.68
C CYS A 493 -23.93 34.51 18.22
N GLY A 494 -25.00 34.65 17.44
CA GLY A 494 -24.99 35.13 16.05
C GLY A 494 -24.24 34.25 15.05
N ARG A 495 -23.70 33.09 15.46
CA ARG A 495 -22.93 32.18 14.60
C ARG A 495 -23.84 31.21 13.83
N HIS A 496 -23.39 30.87 12.62
CA HIS A 496 -24.07 29.92 11.73
C HIS A 496 -23.88 28.49 12.22
N VAL A 497 -24.95 27.69 12.17
CA VAL A 497 -24.93 26.24 12.34
C VAL A 497 -25.34 25.62 11.01
N ALA A 498 -24.49 24.73 10.48
CA ALA A 498 -24.76 24.06 9.22
C ALA A 498 -25.87 22.99 9.34
N MET A 499 -26.52 22.72 8.21
CA MET A 499 -27.36 21.53 8.04
C MET A 499 -26.55 20.25 8.32
N GLY A 500 -27.18 19.23 8.92
CA GLY A 500 -26.54 17.96 9.28
C GLY A 500 -25.69 17.98 10.56
N VAL A 501 -25.50 19.13 11.22
CA VAL A 501 -24.81 19.17 12.52
C VAL A 501 -25.61 18.42 13.58
N ARG A 502 -24.96 17.50 14.29
CA ARG A 502 -25.55 16.59 15.28
C ARG A 502 -25.57 17.20 16.68
N TYR A 503 -26.74 17.21 17.32
CA TYR A 503 -26.93 17.61 18.71
C TYR A 503 -27.56 16.49 19.53
N ASN A 504 -27.23 16.45 20.83
CA ASN A 504 -28.04 15.71 21.79
C ASN A 504 -29.27 16.57 22.10
N ALA A 505 -30.46 16.12 21.70
CA ALA A 505 -31.71 16.84 21.85
C ALA A 505 -32.67 16.10 22.78
N GLU A 506 -33.30 16.85 23.69
CA GLU A 506 -34.40 16.38 24.53
C GLU A 506 -35.67 16.35 23.67
N LYS A 507 -36.09 15.16 23.23
CA LYS A 507 -37.34 14.94 22.48
C LYS A 507 -38.50 14.82 23.46
N LYS A 508 -39.51 15.67 23.30
CA LYS A 508 -40.78 15.65 24.05
C LYS A 508 -41.95 15.57 23.06
N LYS A 509 -42.97 14.76 23.37
CA LYS A 509 -44.25 14.78 22.65
C LYS A 509 -45.12 15.90 23.23
N VAL A 510 -45.59 16.83 22.40
CA VAL A 510 -46.36 18.00 22.85
C VAL A 510 -47.81 17.99 22.34
N GLY A 511 -48.07 17.36 21.20
CA GLY A 511 -49.43 17.25 20.65
C GLY A 511 -49.56 16.16 19.59
N MET A 512 -50.70 16.15 18.90
CA MET A 512 -50.99 15.33 17.72
C MET A 512 -51.56 16.23 16.62
N TYR A 513 -51.17 16.00 15.38
CA TYR A 513 -51.80 16.54 14.18
C TYR A 513 -52.53 15.37 13.48
N TYR A 514 -53.85 15.33 13.62
CA TYR A 514 -54.66 14.13 13.36
C TYR A 514 -54.06 12.89 14.05
N SER A 515 -53.52 11.92 13.30
CA SER A 515 -52.86 10.72 13.81
C SER A 515 -51.36 10.90 14.10
N THR A 516 -50.71 11.93 13.56
CA THR A 516 -49.24 12.09 13.61
C THR A 516 -48.79 12.87 14.85
N PRO A 517 -47.88 12.33 15.68
CA PRO A 517 -47.40 13.02 16.88
C PRO A 517 -46.52 14.23 16.55
N VAL A 518 -46.83 15.38 17.15
CA VAL A 518 -46.01 16.59 17.09
C VAL A 518 -44.95 16.52 18.18
N TYR A 519 -43.68 16.51 17.75
CA TYR A 519 -42.53 16.48 18.64
C TYR A 519 -41.88 17.85 18.76
N GLU A 520 -41.44 18.16 19.98
CA GLU A 520 -40.61 19.31 20.32
C GLU A 520 -39.21 18.81 20.69
N PHE A 521 -38.19 19.43 20.11
CA PHE A 521 -36.78 19.14 20.32
C PHE A 521 -36.12 20.34 20.98
N ASN A 522 -35.63 20.16 22.20
CA ASN A 522 -34.88 21.17 22.95
C ASN A 522 -33.40 20.78 23.00
N MET A 523 -32.52 21.66 22.54
CA MET A 523 -31.07 21.41 22.55
C MET A 523 -30.28 22.72 22.71
N LYS A 524 -29.05 22.61 23.22
CA LYS A 524 -28.11 23.73 23.41
C LYS A 524 -27.30 23.99 22.14
N CYS A 525 -26.92 25.24 21.91
CA CYS A 525 -25.85 25.58 20.97
C CYS A 525 -24.51 24.98 21.42
N HIS A 526 -23.61 24.69 20.48
CA HIS A 526 -22.24 24.21 20.77
C HIS A 526 -21.26 25.34 21.13
N LEU A 527 -21.69 26.61 21.06
CA LEU A 527 -20.85 27.80 21.23
C LEU A 527 -21.32 28.75 22.34
N CYS A 528 -22.51 28.51 22.90
CA CYS A 528 -23.10 29.30 23.99
C CYS A 528 -24.20 28.51 24.69
N ASP A 529 -24.59 28.92 25.90
CA ASP A 529 -25.63 28.24 26.68
C ASP A 529 -27.06 28.44 26.17
N GLN A 530 -27.26 29.25 25.13
CA GLN A 530 -28.57 29.46 24.53
C GLN A 530 -29.14 28.14 23.99
N ARG A 531 -30.34 27.80 24.45
CA ARG A 531 -31.16 26.72 23.90
C ARG A 531 -32.05 27.25 22.77
N TYR A 532 -32.32 26.39 21.81
CA TYR A 532 -33.34 26.60 20.78
C TYR A 532 -34.32 25.43 20.77
N LEU A 533 -35.58 25.75 20.50
CA LEU A 533 -36.68 24.80 20.43
C LEU A 533 -37.20 24.72 18.99
N ILE A 534 -37.25 23.49 18.47
CA ILE A 534 -37.72 23.18 17.13
C ILE A 534 -38.90 22.21 17.27
N ARG A 535 -39.99 22.43 16.52
CA ARG A 535 -41.13 21.52 16.41
C ARG A 535 -41.24 20.93 15.01
N THR A 536 -41.73 19.70 14.91
CA THR A 536 -42.20 19.14 13.64
C THR A 536 -43.49 19.83 13.20
N ASP A 537 -43.60 20.18 11.92
CA ASP A 537 -44.88 20.57 11.29
C ASP A 537 -45.29 19.50 10.27
N PRO A 538 -46.20 18.56 10.65
CA PRO A 538 -46.65 17.50 9.75
C PRO A 538 -47.50 17.99 8.56
N ALA A 539 -48.00 19.23 8.57
CA ALA A 539 -48.81 19.75 7.46
C ALA A 539 -47.95 20.12 6.24
N ASN A 540 -46.76 20.68 6.49
CA ASN A 540 -45.84 21.16 5.46
C ASN A 540 -44.61 20.24 5.25
N PHE A 541 -44.56 19.10 5.95
CA PHE A 541 -43.40 18.19 6.00
C PHE A 541 -42.07 18.87 6.38
N ASP A 542 -42.11 19.96 7.16
CA ASP A 542 -40.95 20.77 7.54
C ASP A 542 -40.80 20.86 9.08
N TYR A 543 -39.73 21.49 9.53
CA TYR A 543 -39.47 21.80 10.93
C TYR A 543 -39.58 23.29 11.18
N VAL A 544 -40.29 23.70 12.23
CA VAL A 544 -40.49 25.11 12.60
C VAL A 544 -39.66 25.43 13.84
N ILE A 545 -38.82 26.47 13.78
CA ILE A 545 -38.15 27.01 14.98
C ILE A 545 -39.18 27.81 15.77
N VAL A 546 -39.39 27.43 17.03
CA VAL A 546 -40.25 28.15 17.97
C VAL A 546 -39.48 29.26 18.69
N SER A 547 -38.22 29.01 19.07
CA SER A 547 -37.39 30.00 19.76
C SER A 547 -35.89 29.71 19.67
N GLY A 548 -35.06 30.75 19.86
CA GLY A 548 -33.61 30.64 20.08
C GLY A 548 -32.73 30.55 18.82
N ALA A 549 -33.33 30.47 17.63
CA ALA A 549 -32.61 30.48 16.35
C ALA A 549 -33.45 31.16 15.25
N ARG A 550 -32.83 31.49 14.11
CA ARG A 550 -33.49 31.93 12.87
C ARG A 550 -33.03 31.05 11.71
N ARG A 551 -33.93 30.66 10.80
CA ARG A 551 -33.57 29.90 9.58
C ARG A 551 -32.73 30.78 8.66
N LYS A 552 -31.67 30.24 8.07
CA LYS A 552 -30.96 30.88 6.96
C LYS A 552 -31.67 30.45 5.67
N GLU A 553 -32.38 31.38 5.06
CA GLU A 553 -33.05 31.16 3.79
C GLU A 553 -32.04 30.92 2.67
N GLN A 554 -32.20 29.79 1.97
CA GLN A 554 -31.44 29.39 0.77
C GLN A 554 -32.35 28.59 -0.17
N ARG A 555 -33.66 28.90 -0.21
CA ARG A 555 -34.49 28.47 -1.33
C ARG A 555 -34.00 29.26 -2.53
N TRP A 556 -33.40 28.54 -3.47
CA TRP A 556 -32.79 29.08 -4.68
C TRP A 556 -33.65 28.59 -5.84
N ASP A 557 -34.29 29.50 -6.57
CA ASP A 557 -35.08 29.15 -7.75
C ASP A 557 -34.14 29.03 -8.97
N PRO A 558 -33.96 27.82 -9.55
CA PRO A 558 -32.99 27.60 -10.63
C PRO A 558 -33.25 28.45 -11.88
N THR A 559 -34.52 28.79 -12.12
CA THR A 559 -35.02 29.52 -13.29
C THR A 559 -34.44 30.93 -13.40
N GLU A 560 -34.13 31.60 -12.28
CA GLU A 560 -33.68 33.01 -12.28
C GLU A 560 -32.25 33.21 -12.80
N ASN A 561 -31.41 32.17 -12.79
CA ASN A 561 -30.00 32.26 -13.20
C ASN A 561 -29.72 31.81 -14.65
N GLY A 562 -30.74 31.46 -15.43
CA GLY A 562 -30.56 30.96 -16.81
C GLY A 562 -29.83 29.61 -16.89
N GLN A 563 -29.82 28.84 -15.79
CA GLN A 563 -29.29 27.47 -15.78
C GLN A 563 -30.39 26.52 -16.27
N ILE A 564 -30.05 25.60 -17.17
CA ILE A 564 -30.99 24.61 -17.71
C ILE A 564 -31.40 23.66 -16.58
N ALA A 565 -32.56 23.91 -15.98
CA ALA A 565 -33.14 23.03 -14.99
C ALA A 565 -33.63 21.73 -15.67
N PRO A 566 -33.40 20.55 -15.07
CA PRO A 566 -34.01 19.33 -15.57
C PRO A 566 -35.52 19.42 -15.39
N GLU A 567 -36.29 19.15 -16.45
CA GLU A 567 -37.75 19.21 -16.44
C GLU A 567 -38.38 18.40 -15.30
N ASP A 568 -39.45 18.92 -14.71
CA ASP A 568 -40.17 18.27 -13.61
C ASP A 568 -40.72 16.89 -14.00
N GLY A 569 -40.96 16.05 -12.99
CA GLY A 569 -41.51 14.71 -13.19
C GLY A 569 -42.91 14.71 -13.84
N GLU A 570 -43.65 15.82 -13.70
CA GLU A 570 -44.97 15.98 -14.33
C GLU A 570 -44.87 16.39 -15.80
N THR A 571 -44.01 17.35 -16.16
CA THR A 571 -43.83 17.74 -17.57
C THR A 571 -43.25 16.59 -18.39
N LYS A 572 -42.32 15.82 -17.84
CA LYS A 572 -41.83 14.56 -18.44
C LYS A 572 -42.93 13.53 -18.67
N ARG A 573 -43.90 13.39 -17.76
CA ARG A 573 -45.07 12.52 -17.97
C ARG A 573 -45.94 13.06 -19.10
N ARG A 574 -46.24 14.37 -19.13
CA ARG A 574 -47.03 15.02 -20.18
C ARG A 574 -46.37 14.87 -21.56
N LEU A 575 -45.05 15.08 -21.67
CA LEU A 575 -44.23 14.82 -22.86
C LEU A 575 -44.27 13.35 -23.35
N ALA A 576 -44.51 12.40 -22.46
CA ALA A 576 -44.63 10.98 -22.80
C ALA A 576 -46.07 10.55 -23.16
N THR A 577 -47.08 11.19 -22.57
CA THR A 577 -48.50 10.78 -22.71
C THR A 577 -49.30 11.62 -23.70
N ASP A 578 -48.98 12.91 -23.87
CA ASP A 578 -49.70 13.83 -24.75
C ASP A 578 -48.86 14.16 -26.00
N ALA A 579 -49.34 13.68 -27.15
CA ALA A 579 -48.69 13.89 -28.43
C ALA A 579 -48.71 15.36 -28.90
N MET A 580 -49.72 16.14 -28.50
CA MET A 580 -49.83 17.57 -28.86
C MET A 580 -48.81 18.39 -28.06
N TYR A 581 -48.77 18.17 -26.73
CA TYR A 581 -47.80 18.83 -25.85
C TYR A 581 -46.35 18.58 -26.27
N LYS A 582 -46.05 17.35 -26.72
CA LYS A 582 -44.73 16.97 -27.27
C LYS A 582 -44.40 17.70 -28.57
N LEU A 583 -45.36 17.89 -29.48
CA LEU A 583 -45.15 18.64 -30.71
C LEU A 583 -44.89 20.13 -30.46
N GLU A 584 -45.56 20.72 -29.47
CA GLU A 584 -45.34 22.12 -29.07
C GLU A 584 -43.98 22.33 -28.40
N HIS A 585 -43.57 21.43 -27.51
CA HIS A 585 -42.24 21.47 -26.89
C HIS A 585 -41.12 21.27 -27.92
N GLY A 586 -41.29 20.32 -28.85
CA GLY A 586 -40.34 20.10 -29.94
C GLY A 586 -40.12 21.34 -30.81
N LYS A 587 -41.20 22.07 -31.16
CA LYS A 587 -41.08 23.36 -31.89
C LYS A 587 -40.38 24.44 -31.08
N SER A 588 -40.60 24.50 -29.77
CA SER A 588 -39.90 25.44 -28.88
C SER A 588 -38.41 25.11 -28.76
N ASP A 589 -38.04 23.83 -28.72
CA ASP A 589 -36.64 23.39 -28.75
C ASP A 589 -35.96 23.70 -30.10
N GLU A 590 -36.67 23.50 -31.21
CA GLU A 590 -36.20 23.82 -32.56
C GLU A 590 -35.92 25.33 -32.72
N GLN A 591 -36.85 26.19 -32.29
CA GLN A 591 -36.65 27.65 -32.27
C GLN A 591 -35.48 28.07 -31.38
N ARG A 592 -35.37 27.53 -30.15
CA ARG A 592 -34.22 27.80 -29.27
C ARG A 592 -32.89 27.30 -29.87
N GLY A 593 -32.93 26.26 -30.69
CA GLY A 593 -31.81 25.77 -31.50
C GLY A 593 -31.40 26.78 -32.58
N GLU A 594 -32.35 27.28 -33.36
CA GLU A 594 -32.12 28.30 -34.40
C GLU A 594 -31.56 29.61 -33.81
N GLU A 595 -32.12 30.10 -32.71
CA GLU A 595 -31.61 31.27 -31.97
C GLU A 595 -30.17 31.07 -31.47
N SER A 596 -29.81 29.85 -31.08
CA SER A 596 -28.48 29.50 -30.55
C SER A 596 -27.44 29.24 -31.65
N ALA A 597 -27.86 28.84 -32.85
CA ALA A 597 -27.00 28.47 -33.96
C ALA A 597 -25.97 29.55 -34.37
N PRO A 598 -26.30 30.84 -34.57
CA PRO A 598 -25.31 31.85 -34.95
C PRO A 598 -24.26 32.08 -33.85
N ARG A 599 -24.65 31.95 -32.57
CA ARG A 599 -23.72 32.05 -31.43
C ARG A 599 -22.73 30.88 -31.39
N LEU A 600 -23.20 29.67 -31.66
CA LEU A 600 -22.35 28.48 -31.76
C LEU A 600 -21.40 28.55 -32.96
N ALA A 601 -21.86 29.04 -34.11
CA ALA A 601 -21.01 29.26 -35.28
C ALA A 601 -19.89 30.28 -35.01
N ALA A 602 -20.20 31.40 -34.36
CA ALA A 602 -19.21 32.40 -33.97
C ALA A 602 -18.15 31.83 -33.00
N LEU A 603 -18.58 31.04 -32.00
CA LEU A 603 -17.67 30.37 -31.06
C LEU A 603 -16.77 29.32 -31.76
N ALA A 604 -17.29 28.60 -32.75
CA ALA A 604 -16.51 27.64 -33.52
C ALA A 604 -15.41 28.32 -34.37
N VAL A 605 -15.70 29.47 -34.96
CA VAL A 605 -14.72 30.27 -35.72
C VAL A 605 -13.61 30.80 -34.80
N ASP A 606 -13.97 31.36 -33.63
CA ASP A 606 -12.99 31.88 -32.66
C ASP A 606 -12.13 30.74 -32.07
N ALA A 607 -12.71 29.57 -31.77
CA ALA A 607 -11.97 28.38 -31.35
C ALA A 607 -10.99 27.89 -32.43
N GLY A 608 -11.41 27.88 -33.71
CA GLY A 608 -10.55 27.53 -34.84
C GLY A 608 -9.37 28.48 -35.03
N ALA A 609 -9.62 29.80 -34.89
CA ALA A 609 -8.59 30.83 -34.97
C ALA A 609 -7.52 30.68 -33.88
N ARG A 610 -7.94 30.40 -32.63
CA ARG A 610 -7.01 30.17 -31.50
C ARG A 610 -6.19 28.89 -31.70
N GLY A 611 -6.80 27.80 -32.13
CA GLY A 611 -6.13 26.50 -32.30
C GLY A 611 -5.04 26.48 -33.37
N ALA A 612 -5.16 27.29 -34.43
CA ALA A 612 -4.19 27.29 -35.54
C ALA A 612 -2.85 27.95 -35.18
N ALA A 613 -2.87 29.02 -34.38
CA ALA A 613 -1.67 29.80 -34.02
C ALA A 613 -0.83 29.15 -32.90
N ASP A 614 -1.48 28.37 -32.04
CA ASP A 614 -0.91 27.83 -30.80
C ASP A 614 0.37 27.00 -31.01
N ILE A 615 0.43 26.18 -32.07
CA ILE A 615 1.61 25.33 -32.33
C ILE A 615 2.85 26.17 -32.69
N GLN A 616 2.66 27.28 -33.41
CA GLN A 616 3.75 28.16 -33.82
C GLN A 616 4.26 29.00 -32.64
N LEU A 617 3.34 29.59 -31.86
CA LEU A 617 3.64 30.30 -30.61
C LEU A 617 4.37 29.40 -29.60
N ASN A 618 3.85 28.19 -29.35
CA ASN A 618 4.51 27.22 -28.46
C ASN A 618 5.91 26.81 -28.96
N ARG A 619 6.13 26.73 -30.28
CA ARG A 619 7.45 26.44 -30.86
C ARG A 619 8.45 27.57 -30.62
N LEU A 620 8.02 28.83 -30.76
CA LEU A 620 8.83 30.03 -30.50
C LEU A 620 9.18 30.17 -29.02
N VAL A 621 8.20 30.04 -28.12
CA VAL A 621 8.43 30.07 -26.66
C VAL A 621 9.41 28.97 -26.22
N ARG A 622 9.25 27.73 -26.72
CA ARG A 622 10.20 26.64 -26.46
C ARG A 622 11.59 26.88 -27.05
N ALA A 623 11.73 27.69 -28.11
CA ALA A 623 13.03 28.06 -28.65
C ALA A 623 13.73 29.09 -27.75
N GLY A 624 13.02 30.15 -27.34
CA GLY A 624 13.53 31.15 -26.39
C GLY A 624 13.95 30.53 -25.05
N LEU A 625 13.09 29.69 -24.44
CA LEU A 625 13.41 29.00 -23.19
C LEU A 625 14.63 28.07 -23.28
N ARG A 626 14.93 27.50 -24.46
CA ARG A 626 16.17 26.71 -24.67
C ARG A 626 17.41 27.59 -24.74
N GLN A 627 17.32 28.76 -25.39
CA GLN A 627 18.41 29.74 -25.42
C GLN A 627 18.67 30.29 -24.01
N GLU A 628 17.62 30.66 -23.29
CA GLU A 628 17.72 31.21 -21.93
C GLU A 628 18.28 30.18 -20.94
N ARG A 629 17.81 28.93 -21.00
CA ARG A 629 18.38 27.85 -20.18
C ARG A 629 19.86 27.58 -20.50
N LYS A 630 20.30 27.79 -21.76
CA LYS A 630 21.72 27.69 -22.13
C LYS A 630 22.52 28.88 -21.57
N ARG A 631 21.95 30.09 -21.56
CA ARG A 631 22.55 31.30 -20.97
C ARG A 631 22.74 31.15 -19.46
N LEU A 632 21.68 30.79 -18.74
CA LEU A 632 21.72 30.56 -17.29
C LEU A 632 22.69 29.42 -16.91
N ALA A 633 22.73 28.34 -17.69
CA ALA A 633 23.69 27.26 -17.45
C ALA A 633 25.15 27.72 -17.64
N ALA A 634 25.43 28.55 -18.65
CA ALA A 634 26.75 29.12 -18.87
C ALA A 634 27.16 30.08 -17.74
N GLN A 635 26.24 30.94 -17.28
CA GLN A 635 26.46 31.81 -16.12
C GLN A 635 26.78 30.97 -14.87
N SER A 636 25.91 30.02 -14.50
CA SER A 636 26.14 29.16 -13.33
C SER A 636 27.45 28.37 -13.35
N ALA A 637 27.98 28.06 -14.55
CA ALA A 637 29.29 27.42 -14.70
C ALA A 637 30.44 28.40 -14.46
N SER A 638 30.34 29.64 -14.96
CA SER A 638 31.29 30.72 -14.68
C SER A 638 31.28 31.12 -13.19
N ASP A 639 30.11 31.19 -12.57
CA ASP A 639 29.92 31.48 -11.15
C ASP A 639 30.57 30.38 -10.28
N ALA A 640 30.36 29.12 -10.63
CA ALA A 640 31.01 27.98 -9.97
C ALA A 640 32.54 27.99 -10.14
N GLU A 641 33.05 28.40 -11.31
CA GLU A 641 34.49 28.54 -11.58
C GLU A 641 35.12 29.69 -10.75
N LEU A 642 34.40 30.81 -10.57
CA LEU A 642 34.81 31.91 -9.70
C LEU A 642 34.84 31.48 -8.23
N LEU A 643 33.78 30.84 -7.73
CA LEU A 643 33.72 30.30 -6.36
C LEU A 643 34.83 29.27 -6.11
N ALA A 644 35.17 28.45 -7.11
CA ALA A 644 36.30 27.52 -7.06
C ALA A 644 37.66 28.22 -6.98
N ARG A 645 37.91 29.25 -7.82
CA ARG A 645 39.14 30.05 -7.77
C ARG A 645 39.36 30.74 -6.41
N HIS A 646 38.27 31.17 -5.77
CA HIS A 646 38.32 31.85 -4.47
C HIS A 646 38.17 30.90 -3.27
N SER A 647 38.16 29.58 -3.47
CA SER A 647 38.02 28.56 -2.41
C SER A 647 36.73 28.68 -1.57
N LEU A 648 35.67 29.28 -2.12
CA LEU A 648 34.38 29.53 -1.47
C LEU A 648 33.34 28.43 -1.77
N THR A 649 33.79 27.23 -2.17
CA THR A 649 32.96 26.12 -2.66
C THR A 649 32.14 25.40 -1.57
N GLY A 650 32.15 25.90 -0.33
CA GLY A 650 31.68 25.18 0.85
C GLY A 650 30.45 25.73 1.59
N GLY A 651 29.88 26.90 1.23
CA GLY A 651 28.75 27.41 1.99
C GLY A 651 28.04 28.68 1.49
N SER A 652 26.72 28.53 1.27
CA SER A 652 25.67 29.54 1.51
C SER A 652 25.79 30.96 0.94
N LEU A 653 26.67 31.20 -0.04
CA LEU A 653 26.73 32.47 -0.78
C LEU A 653 26.18 32.27 -2.20
N GLU A 654 24.98 32.77 -2.46
CA GLU A 654 24.40 32.83 -3.79
C GLU A 654 24.90 34.10 -4.50
N LEU A 655 25.61 33.93 -5.63
CA LEU A 655 26.07 35.07 -6.42
C LEU A 655 24.87 35.71 -7.13
N LEU A 656 24.65 36.99 -6.87
CA LEU A 656 23.63 37.80 -7.52
C LEU A 656 24.11 38.22 -8.92
N PRO A 657 23.18 38.44 -9.88
CA PRO A 657 23.55 38.93 -11.20
C PRO A 657 24.15 40.34 -11.10
N GLU A 658 25.17 40.60 -11.92
CA GLU A 658 25.88 41.88 -11.99
C GLU A 658 24.90 43.05 -12.21
N SER A 659 24.93 44.05 -11.33
CA SER A 659 24.17 45.29 -11.51
C SER A 659 25.06 46.41 -12.05
N SER A 660 24.48 47.34 -12.81
CA SER A 660 25.20 48.51 -13.32
C SER A 660 25.74 49.44 -12.22
N ALA A 661 25.20 49.36 -10.99
CA ALA A 661 25.77 50.04 -9.83
C ALA A 661 27.08 49.41 -9.38
N ASP A 662 27.20 48.07 -9.46
CA ASP A 662 28.41 47.33 -9.11
C ASP A 662 29.51 47.56 -10.15
N GLU A 663 29.16 47.63 -11.44
CA GLU A 663 30.11 48.01 -12.51
C GLU A 663 30.72 49.39 -12.27
N VAL A 664 29.89 50.40 -11.96
CA VAL A 664 30.34 51.76 -11.68
C VAL A 664 31.17 51.80 -10.39
N GLY A 665 30.76 51.10 -9.34
CA GLY A 665 31.53 50.95 -8.10
C GLY A 665 32.91 50.32 -8.34
N ALA A 666 32.97 49.23 -9.11
CA ALA A 666 34.21 48.55 -9.45
C ALA A 666 35.14 49.42 -10.34
N GLN A 667 34.58 50.22 -11.25
CA GLN A 667 35.36 51.18 -12.04
C GLN A 667 35.93 52.31 -11.16
N LEU A 668 35.15 52.87 -10.24
CA LEU A 668 35.61 53.91 -9.30
C LEU A 668 36.72 53.39 -8.36
N LEU A 669 36.60 52.15 -7.89
CA LEU A 669 37.63 51.47 -7.10
C LEU A 669 38.93 51.25 -7.89
N ARG A 670 38.86 50.88 -9.18
CA ARG A 670 40.05 50.79 -10.05
C ARG A 670 40.74 52.14 -10.28
N MET A 671 39.98 53.23 -10.25
CA MET A 671 40.49 54.60 -10.39
C MET A 671 40.99 55.21 -9.06
N GLY A 672 41.02 54.44 -7.97
CA GLY A 672 41.58 54.86 -6.68
C GLY A 672 40.67 55.78 -5.85
N GLY A 673 39.40 55.95 -6.23
CA GLY A 673 38.45 56.79 -5.50
C GLY A 673 37.73 56.02 -4.38
N VAL A 674 38.04 56.34 -3.12
CA VAL A 674 37.26 55.86 -1.96
C VAL A 674 36.09 56.79 -1.70
N ALA A 675 34.86 56.30 -1.86
CA ALA A 675 33.63 56.98 -1.48
C ALA A 675 33.02 56.36 -0.21
N PRO A 676 32.41 57.16 0.70
CA PRO A 676 31.83 56.66 1.94
C PRO A 676 30.50 55.91 1.72
N VAL A 677 30.23 54.92 2.57
CA VAL A 677 29.28 53.80 2.34
C VAL A 677 27.79 54.16 2.55
N ASP A 678 27.45 55.37 3.03
CA ASP A 678 26.10 55.68 3.55
C ASP A 678 25.15 56.45 2.59
N ALA A 679 25.48 56.61 1.30
CA ALA A 679 24.80 57.55 0.40
C ALA A 679 23.72 56.96 -0.55
N VAL A 680 23.23 55.73 -0.34
CA VAL A 680 22.00 55.24 -1.01
C VAL A 680 21.09 54.50 -0.01
N ARG A 681 20.22 55.25 0.68
CA ARG A 681 19.17 54.64 1.51
C ARG A 681 18.12 53.95 0.62
N PRO A 682 17.80 52.66 0.83
CA PRO A 682 16.68 52.03 0.13
C PRO A 682 15.36 52.61 0.65
N THR A 683 14.58 53.23 -0.23
CA THR A 683 13.27 53.79 0.14
C THR A 683 12.25 52.70 0.40
N LYS A 684 11.97 52.47 1.69
CA LYS A 684 10.84 51.71 2.27
C LYS A 684 10.67 50.25 1.81
N ARG A 685 10.91 49.33 2.75
CA ARG A 685 10.26 48.01 2.73
C ARG A 685 8.73 48.19 2.69
N VAL A 686 8.08 47.67 1.65
CA VAL A 686 6.70 47.18 1.73
C VAL A 686 6.74 45.71 1.37
N ALA A 687 6.13 44.88 2.21
CA ALA A 687 6.12 43.43 2.02
C ALA A 687 5.21 43.04 0.86
N SER A 688 5.60 41.97 0.15
CA SER A 688 4.74 41.02 -0.57
C SER A 688 3.55 41.57 -1.37
N ALA A 689 3.56 41.32 -2.68
CA ALA A 689 2.94 40.08 -3.16
C ALA A 689 3.01 39.93 -4.68
N ASP A 690 3.32 38.71 -5.12
CA ASP A 690 2.64 38.12 -6.26
C ASP A 690 1.12 38.22 -6.05
N ALA A 691 0.48 39.14 -6.79
CA ALA A 691 -0.19 38.70 -8.01
C ALA A 691 -0.79 39.89 -8.81
N ASN A 692 -1.10 39.62 -10.08
CA ASN A 692 -1.91 40.43 -11.00
C ASN A 692 -1.33 41.80 -11.39
N SER A 693 -0.61 41.79 -12.51
CA SER A 693 -0.46 42.94 -13.41
C SER A 693 -1.32 42.74 -14.66
N GLU A 694 -2.64 42.93 -14.50
CA GLU A 694 -3.52 43.57 -15.48
C GLU A 694 -4.00 44.85 -14.75
N GLU A 695 -3.96 46.06 -15.30
CA GLU A 695 -3.53 46.49 -16.64
C GLU A 695 -3.13 47.98 -16.62
N GLU A 696 -2.60 48.46 -17.74
CA GLU A 696 -2.46 49.87 -18.16
C GLU A 696 -1.65 50.89 -17.32
N TYR A 697 -0.59 51.40 -17.96
CA TYR A 697 -0.33 52.85 -17.97
C TYR A 697 -0.27 53.33 -19.43
N LYS A 698 -1.25 54.15 -19.84
CA LYS A 698 -1.24 54.87 -21.12
C LYS A 698 -1.57 56.34 -20.90
N LYS A 699 -0.51 57.17 -20.79
CA LYS A 699 -0.17 58.26 -21.75
C LYS A 699 0.51 59.48 -21.11
N SER A 700 1.74 59.70 -21.56
CA SER A 700 2.25 60.96 -22.13
C SER A 700 3.16 60.51 -23.29
N GLY A 701 3.10 60.98 -24.55
CA GLY A 701 2.66 62.28 -25.08
C GLY A 701 3.89 63.19 -25.20
N CYS A 702 4.35 63.69 -26.36
CA CYS A 702 3.92 63.58 -27.78
C CYS A 702 5.16 63.17 -28.64
N SER A 703 5.22 63.09 -29.98
CA SER A 703 4.40 63.51 -31.13
C SER A 703 4.57 62.47 -32.29
N ALA A 704 4.23 62.64 -33.58
CA ALA A 704 3.68 63.75 -34.37
C ALA A 704 2.78 63.24 -35.55
N PHE A 705 1.65 63.94 -35.84
CA PHE A 705 0.91 64.03 -37.13
C PHE A 705 0.37 62.72 -37.81
N LYS A 706 -0.89 62.54 -38.27
CA LYS A 706 -2.08 63.40 -38.57
C LYS A 706 -3.43 62.64 -38.37
N SER A 707 -4.51 63.37 -37.99
CA SER A 707 -5.94 63.26 -38.44
C SER A 707 -6.72 61.91 -38.31
N ALA A 708 -7.99 61.82 -37.83
CA ALA A 708 -8.88 62.75 -37.13
C ALA A 708 -10.11 62.04 -36.46
N ARG A 709 -10.54 62.57 -35.30
CA ARG A 709 -11.94 62.78 -34.81
C ARG A 709 -12.94 61.60 -34.63
N ALA A 710 -13.19 61.24 -33.37
CA ALA A 710 -14.50 60.81 -32.82
C ALA A 710 -14.54 61.08 -31.29
N ALA A 711 -15.72 61.20 -30.67
CA ALA A 711 -15.92 61.53 -29.24
C ALA A 711 -16.69 60.43 -28.49
N GLU A 712 -16.66 60.45 -27.14
CA GLU A 712 -17.10 59.39 -26.21
C GLU A 712 -18.64 59.23 -26.08
N PRO A 713 -19.13 58.22 -25.31
CA PRO A 713 -19.39 58.44 -23.87
C PRO A 713 -19.03 57.28 -22.90
N GLU A 714 -19.12 57.57 -21.59
CA GLU A 714 -18.96 56.65 -20.44
C GLU A 714 -20.00 55.51 -20.37
N GLU A 715 -19.65 54.37 -19.77
CA GLU A 715 -20.22 53.89 -18.48
C GLU A 715 -19.44 52.63 -17.95
N LEU A 716 -19.75 52.18 -16.71
CA LEU A 716 -19.43 50.86 -16.12
C LEU A 716 -18.09 50.61 -15.38
N LYS A 717 -17.87 51.31 -14.26
CA LYS A 717 -16.99 50.84 -13.15
C LYS A 717 -17.77 50.20 -11.98
N ARG A 718 -18.36 49.02 -12.18
CA ARG A 718 -18.91 48.17 -11.08
C ARG A 718 -18.90 46.67 -11.42
N ARG A 719 -17.78 45.95 -11.19
CA ARG A 719 -17.69 44.49 -10.87
C ARG A 719 -16.28 43.90 -11.09
N THR A 720 -15.32 44.17 -10.19
CA THR A 720 -14.14 43.30 -10.00
C THR A 720 -13.75 43.33 -8.52
N GLY A 721 -13.88 42.18 -7.83
CA GLY A 721 -13.75 42.17 -6.37
C GLY A 721 -14.04 40.84 -5.69
N GLN A 722 -13.67 39.70 -6.29
CA GLN A 722 -13.61 38.42 -5.58
C GLN A 722 -12.66 37.42 -6.27
N ASN A 723 -11.94 36.65 -5.45
CA ASN A 723 -11.18 35.43 -5.76
C ASN A 723 -9.84 35.57 -6.51
N ARG A 724 -8.82 36.00 -5.75
CA ARG A 724 -7.43 35.54 -5.88
C ARG A 724 -7.26 34.14 -5.25
N ARG A 725 -6.41 33.31 -5.88
CA ARG A 725 -5.51 32.25 -5.36
C ARG A 725 -5.86 30.75 -5.39
N MET A 726 -4.89 30.05 -6.00
CA MET A 726 -4.39 28.68 -5.78
C MET A 726 -5.13 27.47 -6.37
N MET A 727 -4.79 27.18 -7.63
CA MET A 727 -4.41 25.79 -7.97
C MET A 727 -3.11 25.43 -7.25
N GLY A 728 -3.11 24.33 -6.51
CA GLY A 728 -1.89 23.59 -6.16
C GLY A 728 -1.75 22.40 -7.10
N VAL A 729 -0.60 22.25 -7.75
CA VAL A 729 -0.30 21.08 -8.59
C VAL A 729 0.03 19.89 -7.69
N VAL A 730 -0.79 18.83 -7.76
CA VAL A 730 -0.46 17.52 -7.18
C VAL A 730 -0.51 16.46 -8.27
N VAL A 731 0.51 15.61 -8.28
CA VAL A 731 0.73 14.52 -9.25
C VAL A 731 -0.17 13.33 -8.93
N GLY A 732 -0.80 12.75 -9.97
CA GLY A 732 -1.40 11.41 -9.91
C GLY A 732 -2.85 11.35 -10.39
N GLY A 733 -3.06 10.76 -11.57
CA GLY A 733 -4.40 10.60 -12.15
C GLY A 733 -4.38 9.65 -13.34
N THR A 734 -4.44 8.34 -13.08
CA THR A 734 -4.39 7.29 -14.10
C THR A 734 -5.63 7.26 -14.97
N PHE A 735 -5.42 7.33 -16.29
CA PHE A 735 -6.47 7.28 -17.31
C PHE A 735 -7.07 5.87 -17.43
N ARG A 736 -8.23 5.62 -16.80
CA ARG A 736 -8.98 4.36 -16.93
C ARG A 736 -9.86 4.42 -18.19
N ARG A 737 -9.42 3.76 -19.27
CA ARG A 737 -10.31 3.47 -20.43
C ARG A 737 -11.23 2.30 -20.08
N ASN A 738 -12.48 2.58 -19.75
CA ASN A 738 -13.55 1.62 -20.00
C ASN A 738 -14.02 1.79 -21.45
N ARG A 739 -13.80 0.78 -22.29
CA ARG A 739 -14.60 0.58 -23.50
C ARG A 739 -15.69 -0.42 -23.12
N SER A 740 -16.93 0.04 -22.96
CA SER A 740 -18.08 -0.82 -23.23
C SER A 740 -18.08 -1.19 -24.71
N ARG A 741 -18.56 -2.38 -25.01
CA ARG A 741 -18.64 -2.94 -26.36
C ARG A 741 -19.99 -3.65 -26.42
N ASP A 742 -20.97 -2.98 -27.00
CA ASP A 742 -22.26 -3.58 -27.33
C ASP A 742 -22.38 -3.62 -28.86
N ASP A 743 -22.89 -4.76 -29.32
CA ASP A 743 -23.53 -5.04 -30.62
C ASP A 743 -22.88 -4.59 -31.94
N ALA A 744 -22.26 -5.57 -32.61
CA ALA A 744 -22.44 -5.77 -34.05
C ALA A 744 -22.39 -7.28 -34.35
N SER A 745 -23.45 -7.78 -34.98
CA SER A 745 -23.70 -9.21 -35.22
C SER A 745 -23.17 -9.71 -36.58
N VAL A 746 -22.95 -11.03 -36.67
CA VAL A 746 -22.96 -11.85 -37.92
C VAL A 746 -21.92 -11.52 -39.03
N THR A 747 -20.97 -12.44 -39.27
CA THR A 747 -20.86 -13.24 -40.53
C THR A 747 -19.72 -14.28 -40.53
N SER A 748 -20.05 -15.49 -40.99
CA SER A 748 -19.24 -16.50 -41.72
C SER A 748 -17.77 -16.83 -41.36
N TRP A 749 -17.58 -18.07 -40.87
CA TRP A 749 -16.79 -19.14 -41.51
C TRP A 749 -15.48 -18.77 -42.27
N LYS A 750 -14.33 -19.18 -41.71
CA LYS A 750 -13.52 -20.31 -42.22
C LYS A 750 -12.42 -20.71 -41.24
#